data_AF-A0A7D3VVE0-F1
#
_entry.id   AF-A0A7D3VVE0-F1
#
_cell.length_a   1.000
_cell.length_b   1.000
_cell.length_c   1.000
_cell.angle_alpha   90.00
_cell.angle_beta   90.00
_cell.angle_gamma   90.00
#
_symmetry.space_group_name_H-M   'P 1'
#
loop_
_entity.id
_entity.type
_entity.pdbx_description
1 polymer ?
#
loop_
_entity_poly.entity_id
_entity_poly.type
_entity_poly.pdbx_seq_one_letter_code
_entity_poly.pdbx_strand_id
1 'polypeptide(L)'
;MMDFQRPAVNILSVAGEGGIGKSTLTRHVADLAVRGKLDELPKNRACAVLDFADPDTSSFESLLLRVRAGLGRLARSWPAFDVALALYWERKHPGESLAAFLGKGSADGRRAADQVSGTVDQLLGGFGAISVTYQVLDKLGRTVAQKAKLKSLRNELPALDPILDEPDPDRMLGYMPVLLSADLERARAKKPVLAVCVLDTLEIVQGLPSERGGLEDLVSRLVYLMPNVAFLAASRLPLGWHDPVRSLGLTYGGAHRWPELAGPVQVRLDGFDPVAANEYLTTRLTVEDRPAIDEAVRDRMIAGSAGSPLYLDLSAGLYAQYLARGETPPPEVFGLGFPELVLRTMRDLSETDRDLLRAAALLEAFDADLLQAMLPGVRRRRIEAFISRPFVRHEESVWPAYRLHENLRRSVLDCDAHTPDGWTLGERREHLERAIGHLAKVALSIWDEEESASLAERSRRTVAAFLLLLRASIEHGVLPPVLADLAYSLGVAGHWQVLASLPAPDAVPELRRLSAVARLTTRGDLNAEDRYQAMHELVGEHATPESADPFADYYRWELGTRAHVAGRLDEAIEHLSAIAADGSLIGASALFGLADNALRRGDYRRVANLMDKATDEGLDRIRVADMLGHTYIHNARFADAARLFETTLEAAQAAGTPLWEARALRHLALALMWYDPDRTLALVPRARDLNSAVGELIGVAQCDLAASMAHALRGEHTQAADLLDAAARQYKELGATGELTPAEAIRVLQYAADGRIDQATAIASRLAASAQGPQPECLPAWVQVTSWWAGLPGPEDSGLRLLDGTDTALERWKEPLDRLRRLHRSACAPLDVADRKAFIPTDRLPNDVLDRAARSASTSPAFDGSPVQQAGDDGIIFGERTVIKLQHRAHERLETALHLERLRTATGIPAPRLLDHGTASGGAWWAVLERLPGTHSNHPTVEQQRALGRTLRAWHSHSPAAGLRLDDPGALGVLLGGARRAVPRAYPALAQRFSDACDAMPMTPIHGDLAVGHNALFDGDTLIGVLDPGAIEQGPPMLDLAWALAVDLPHGGSTEPLLEAYGYVDDAALDVLLPLMLLRRLIDTVPLGLTDTDGQWIARHLRDNHPDLLALVEDDLDL
;
A
#
# COMPACT_ATOMS: atom_id res chain seq x y z
N MET A 1 11.83 -10.26 -39.46
CA MET A 1 11.89 -10.04 -38.00
C MET A 1 11.25 -11.19 -37.24
N MET A 2 10.00 -11.53 -37.53
CA MET A 2 9.20 -12.58 -36.85
C MET A 2 9.52 -14.03 -37.29
N ASP A 3 10.70 -14.25 -37.84
CA ASP A 3 11.17 -15.60 -38.20
C ASP A 3 12.06 -16.10 -37.07
N PHE A 4 11.51 -17.00 -36.24
CA PHE A 4 12.19 -17.57 -35.07
C PHE A 4 12.98 -18.86 -35.39
N GLN A 5 13.16 -19.17 -36.68
CA GLN A 5 14.04 -20.23 -37.18
C GLN A 5 15.23 -19.68 -37.99
N ARG A 6 15.28 -18.37 -38.24
CA ARG A 6 16.39 -17.70 -38.94
C ARG A 6 17.74 -17.97 -38.27
N PRO A 7 18.85 -17.94 -39.02
CA PRO A 7 20.17 -17.74 -38.43
C PRO A 7 20.32 -16.31 -37.86
N ALA A 8 21.05 -16.19 -36.76
CA ALA A 8 21.49 -14.93 -36.18
C ALA A 8 22.92 -14.62 -36.63
N VAL A 9 23.09 -13.39 -37.13
CA VAL A 9 24.32 -12.83 -37.72
C VAL A 9 24.62 -11.43 -37.15
N ASN A 10 23.98 -11.10 -36.03
CA ASN A 10 23.95 -9.77 -35.43
C ASN A 10 24.82 -9.66 -34.16
N ILE A 11 25.76 -10.59 -33.97
CA ILE A 11 26.72 -10.60 -32.86
C ILE A 11 28.15 -10.82 -33.38
N LEU A 12 29.07 -9.98 -32.93
CA LEU A 12 30.52 -10.16 -33.02
C LEU A 12 31.04 -10.43 -31.61
N SER A 13 31.82 -11.50 -31.43
CA SER A 13 32.44 -11.83 -30.14
C SER A 13 33.94 -11.60 -30.20
N VAL A 14 34.48 -10.95 -29.17
CA VAL A 14 35.91 -10.79 -28.94
C VAL A 14 36.29 -11.67 -27.74
N ALA A 15 37.02 -12.75 -28.02
CA ALA A 15 37.48 -13.71 -27.02
C ALA A 15 39.01 -13.62 -26.84
N GLY A 16 39.53 -13.94 -25.66
CA GLY A 16 40.97 -13.86 -25.37
C GLY A 16 41.28 -13.79 -23.88
N GLU A 17 42.56 -13.76 -23.54
CA GLU A 17 43.02 -13.84 -22.14
C GLU A 17 42.67 -12.59 -21.30
N GLY A 18 42.82 -12.68 -19.98
CA GLY A 18 42.61 -11.54 -19.07
C GLY A 18 43.64 -10.43 -19.37
N GLY A 19 43.24 -9.16 -19.28
CA GLY A 19 44.15 -8.02 -19.51
C GLY A 19 44.44 -7.68 -20.98
N ILE A 20 44.06 -8.52 -21.94
CA ILE A 20 44.36 -8.36 -23.39
C ILE A 20 43.60 -7.20 -24.08
N GLY A 21 42.76 -6.45 -23.36
CA GLY A 21 42.10 -5.24 -23.86
C GLY A 21 40.69 -5.41 -24.47
N LYS A 22 40.07 -6.60 -24.40
CA LYS A 22 38.75 -6.90 -25.02
C LYS A 22 37.67 -5.85 -24.71
N SER A 23 37.43 -5.58 -23.42
CA SER A 23 36.46 -4.61 -22.92
C SER A 23 36.75 -3.19 -23.45
N THR A 24 38.01 -2.80 -23.48
CA THR A 24 38.46 -1.53 -24.05
C THR A 24 38.17 -1.47 -25.55
N LEU A 25 38.47 -2.56 -26.29
CA LEU A 25 38.25 -2.65 -27.73
C LEU A 25 36.75 -2.59 -28.09
N THR A 26 35.89 -3.39 -27.46
CA THR A 26 34.45 -3.41 -27.76
C THR A 26 33.77 -2.10 -27.41
N ARG A 27 34.09 -1.52 -26.24
CA ARG A 27 33.61 -0.17 -25.85
C ARG A 27 34.15 0.91 -26.79
N HIS A 28 35.41 0.83 -27.22
CA HIS A 28 35.99 1.80 -28.15
C HIS A 28 35.38 1.70 -29.55
N VAL A 29 35.21 0.50 -30.11
CA VAL A 29 34.53 0.30 -31.40
C VAL A 29 33.09 0.82 -31.34
N ALA A 30 32.37 0.58 -30.25
CA ALA A 30 31.04 1.15 -30.03
C ALA A 30 31.08 2.69 -29.96
N ASP A 31 32.06 3.29 -29.29
CA ASP A 31 32.27 4.74 -29.24
C ASP A 31 32.62 5.33 -30.63
N LEU A 32 33.50 4.70 -31.40
CA LEU A 32 33.83 5.09 -32.78
C LEU A 32 32.58 5.07 -33.67
N ALA A 33 31.80 3.99 -33.59
CA ALA A 33 30.53 3.86 -34.30
C ALA A 33 29.56 4.98 -33.90
N VAL A 34 29.36 5.22 -32.60
CA VAL A 34 28.43 6.23 -32.06
C VAL A 34 28.89 7.68 -32.29
N ARG A 35 30.19 7.96 -32.32
CA ARG A 35 30.72 9.28 -32.70
C ARG A 35 30.71 9.48 -34.21
N GLY A 36 30.59 8.42 -35.01
CA GLY A 36 30.62 8.44 -36.48
C GLY A 36 32.01 8.68 -37.02
N LYS A 37 32.99 8.03 -36.40
CA LYS A 37 34.37 7.90 -36.91
C LYS A 37 34.54 6.68 -37.82
N LEU A 38 33.49 5.87 -37.97
CA LEU A 38 33.39 4.79 -38.94
C LEU A 38 32.51 5.26 -40.10
N ASP A 39 33.00 5.08 -41.32
CA ASP A 39 32.32 5.50 -42.55
C ASP A 39 31.05 4.67 -42.84
N GLU A 40 30.22 5.18 -43.74
CA GLU A 40 28.98 4.55 -44.23
C GLU A 40 27.87 4.25 -43.18
N LEU A 41 28.13 4.51 -41.89
CA LEU A 41 27.15 4.30 -40.81
C LEU A 41 26.08 5.40 -40.74
N PRO A 42 24.84 5.06 -40.32
CA PRO A 42 23.77 6.03 -40.07
C PRO A 42 24.16 7.19 -39.13
N LYS A 43 23.63 8.39 -39.39
CA LYS A 43 23.86 9.58 -38.54
C LYS A 43 23.17 9.47 -37.16
N ASN A 44 22.00 8.83 -37.10
CA ASN A 44 21.28 8.56 -35.87
C ASN A 44 21.79 7.25 -35.26
N ARG A 45 22.37 7.30 -34.06
CA ARG A 45 23.11 6.18 -33.49
C ARG A 45 23.14 6.20 -31.97
N ALA A 46 23.10 5.02 -31.37
CA ALA A 46 23.14 4.84 -29.92
C ALA A 46 23.83 3.53 -29.54
N CYS A 47 24.31 3.49 -28.30
CA CYS A 47 24.93 2.30 -27.71
C CYS A 47 24.38 2.11 -26.30
N ALA A 48 24.06 0.86 -25.96
CA ALA A 48 23.93 0.38 -24.59
C ALA A 48 25.17 -0.44 -24.23
N VAL A 49 25.62 -0.39 -22.97
CA VAL A 49 26.72 -1.19 -22.44
C VAL A 49 26.20 -1.97 -21.25
N LEU A 50 26.35 -3.29 -21.31
CA LEU A 50 25.99 -4.24 -20.26
C LEU A 50 27.30 -4.91 -19.83
N ASP A 51 27.73 -4.71 -18.59
CA ASP A 51 28.96 -5.30 -18.04
C ASP A 51 28.57 -6.28 -16.93
N PHE A 52 28.68 -7.58 -17.18
CA PHE A 52 28.17 -8.62 -16.27
C PHE A 52 28.95 -8.77 -14.96
N ALA A 53 30.02 -7.98 -14.77
CA ALA A 53 30.74 -7.80 -13.52
C ALA A 53 30.14 -6.69 -12.63
N ASP A 54 29.23 -5.87 -13.16
CA ASP A 54 28.47 -4.87 -12.40
C ASP A 54 27.28 -5.55 -11.70
N PRO A 55 27.18 -5.53 -10.35
CA PRO A 55 26.05 -6.12 -9.62
C PRO A 55 24.67 -5.63 -10.06
N ASP A 56 24.56 -4.40 -10.56
CA ASP A 56 23.31 -3.86 -11.11
C ASP A 56 22.83 -4.61 -12.38
N THR A 57 23.68 -5.44 -12.99
CA THR A 57 23.34 -6.27 -14.16
C THR A 57 23.05 -7.74 -13.81
N SER A 58 22.98 -8.07 -12.52
CA SER A 58 22.70 -9.43 -12.02
C SER A 58 21.31 -9.97 -12.44
N SER A 59 20.36 -9.10 -12.79
CA SER A 59 19.03 -9.49 -13.28
C SER A 59 18.82 -9.18 -14.76
N PHE A 60 18.09 -10.06 -15.46
CA PHE A 60 17.73 -9.85 -16.87
C PHE A 60 16.85 -8.62 -17.10
N GLU A 61 16.06 -8.24 -16.10
CA GLU A 61 15.25 -7.03 -16.12
C GLU A 61 16.11 -5.76 -16.17
N SER A 62 17.06 -5.61 -15.24
CA SER A 62 17.97 -4.46 -15.21
C SER A 62 18.78 -4.34 -16.50
N LEU A 63 19.19 -5.48 -17.06
CA LEU A 63 19.83 -5.56 -18.38
C LEU A 63 18.92 -5.03 -19.50
N LEU A 64 17.67 -5.49 -19.58
CA LEU A 64 16.72 -5.07 -20.62
C LEU A 64 16.38 -3.57 -20.50
N LEU A 65 16.24 -3.06 -19.28
CA LEU A 65 16.03 -1.64 -19.02
C LEU A 65 17.25 -0.79 -19.40
N ARG A 66 18.48 -1.25 -19.08
CA ARG A 66 19.72 -0.60 -19.52
C ARG A 66 19.82 -0.54 -21.06
N VAL A 67 19.39 -1.59 -21.78
CA VAL A 67 19.27 -1.56 -23.25
C VAL A 67 18.24 -0.53 -23.72
N ARG A 68 17.02 -0.53 -23.15
CA ARG A 68 15.96 0.43 -23.49
C ARG A 68 16.36 1.89 -23.24
N ALA A 69 17.10 2.16 -22.16
CA ALA A 69 17.60 3.48 -21.81
C ALA A 69 18.71 3.92 -22.78
N GLY A 70 19.76 3.11 -22.97
CA GLY A 70 20.89 3.43 -23.84
C GLY A 70 20.49 3.64 -25.30
N LEU A 71 19.47 2.91 -25.79
CA LEU A 71 18.93 3.07 -27.15
C LEU A 71 17.86 4.17 -27.25
N GLY A 72 17.31 4.68 -26.14
CA GLY A 72 16.11 5.52 -26.10
C GLY A 72 16.13 6.77 -26.98
N ARG A 73 17.32 7.32 -27.28
CA ARG A 73 17.51 8.47 -28.19
C ARG A 73 17.29 8.18 -29.68
N LEU A 74 17.19 6.91 -30.11
CA LEU A 74 17.00 6.54 -31.52
C LEU A 74 15.58 6.81 -32.02
N ALA A 75 14.59 6.79 -31.14
CA ALA A 75 13.18 7.04 -31.45
C ALA A 75 12.58 8.07 -30.49
N ARG A 76 11.45 8.68 -30.88
CA ARG A 76 10.70 9.59 -30.00
C ARG A 76 9.76 8.87 -29.02
N SER A 77 9.44 7.60 -29.30
CA SER A 77 8.44 6.79 -28.60
C SER A 77 8.66 5.32 -28.94
N TRP A 78 8.46 4.41 -28.00
CA TRP A 78 8.64 2.96 -28.19
C TRP A 78 7.34 2.22 -27.82
N PRO A 79 6.26 2.38 -28.62
CA PRO A 79 4.90 2.06 -28.19
C PRO A 79 4.55 0.59 -28.00
N ALA A 80 5.22 -0.36 -28.66
CA ALA A 80 5.02 -1.78 -28.39
C ALA A 80 5.78 -2.20 -27.12
N PHE A 81 7.03 -1.74 -26.97
CA PHE A 81 7.84 -2.06 -25.80
C PHE A 81 7.35 -1.35 -24.53
N ASP A 82 7.10 -0.05 -24.57
CA ASP A 82 6.74 0.75 -23.39
C ASP A 82 5.36 0.35 -22.83
N VAL A 83 4.42 -0.09 -23.68
CA VAL A 83 3.12 -0.65 -23.23
C VAL A 83 3.31 -2.02 -22.57
N ALA A 84 4.10 -2.90 -23.18
CA ALA A 84 4.42 -4.18 -22.56
C ALA A 84 5.25 -4.01 -21.29
N LEU A 85 6.11 -3.00 -21.22
CA LEU A 85 6.88 -2.68 -20.03
C LEU A 85 5.99 -2.16 -18.91
N ALA A 86 5.03 -1.27 -19.19
CA ALA A 86 4.06 -0.85 -18.18
C ALA A 86 3.27 -2.05 -17.62
N LEU A 87 2.78 -2.93 -18.50
CA LEU A 87 2.02 -4.12 -18.10
C LEU A 87 2.88 -5.17 -17.37
N TYR A 88 4.12 -5.39 -17.82
CA TYR A 88 5.08 -6.28 -17.15
C TYR A 88 5.45 -5.72 -15.77
N TRP A 89 5.73 -4.42 -15.69
CA TRP A 89 6.06 -3.75 -14.44
C TRP A 89 4.89 -3.83 -13.46
N GLU A 90 3.65 -3.66 -13.95
CA GLU A 90 2.44 -3.88 -13.14
C GLU A 90 2.22 -5.35 -12.73
N ARG A 91 2.81 -6.33 -13.43
CA ARG A 91 2.75 -7.75 -13.04
C ARG A 91 3.88 -8.18 -12.12
N LYS A 92 5.07 -7.58 -12.27
CA LYS A 92 6.31 -7.97 -11.58
C LYS A 92 6.61 -7.13 -10.34
N HIS A 93 6.39 -5.81 -10.44
CA HIS A 93 6.54 -4.81 -9.38
C HIS A 93 5.27 -3.93 -9.26
N PRO A 94 4.05 -4.52 -9.18
CA PRO A 94 2.77 -3.91 -9.52
C PRO A 94 2.55 -2.40 -9.35
N GLY A 95 2.74 -1.86 -8.15
CA GLY A 95 2.52 -0.44 -7.85
C GLY A 95 3.80 0.36 -7.63
N GLU A 96 4.98 -0.23 -7.85
CA GLU A 96 6.21 0.56 -7.92
C GLU A 96 6.14 1.47 -9.14
N SER A 97 6.37 2.78 -8.96
CA SER A 97 6.35 3.70 -10.10
C SER A 97 7.53 3.43 -11.04
N LEU A 98 7.26 2.80 -12.19
CA LEU A 98 8.21 2.60 -13.28
C LEU A 98 8.95 3.90 -13.66
N ALA A 99 8.24 5.03 -13.66
CA ALA A 99 8.82 6.35 -13.92
C ALA A 99 9.79 6.79 -12.81
N ALA A 100 9.47 6.56 -11.53
CA ALA A 100 10.38 6.85 -10.43
C ALA A 100 11.58 5.90 -10.41
N PHE A 101 11.39 4.61 -10.70
CA PHE A 101 12.47 3.62 -10.81
C PHE A 101 13.47 4.02 -11.90
N LEU A 102 13.00 4.26 -13.12
CA LEU A 102 13.84 4.73 -14.23
C LEU A 102 14.45 6.13 -13.95
N GLY A 103 13.72 6.98 -13.23
CA GLY A 103 14.14 8.35 -12.89
C GLY A 103 15.21 8.47 -11.80
N LYS A 104 15.39 7.45 -10.95
CA LYS A 104 16.44 7.40 -9.90
C LYS A 104 17.86 7.28 -10.45
N GLY A 105 18.03 6.99 -11.74
CA GLY A 105 19.33 6.72 -12.39
C GLY A 105 19.93 7.87 -13.19
N SER A 106 20.75 7.50 -14.19
CA SER A 106 21.49 8.41 -15.05
C SER A 106 20.58 9.31 -15.92
N ALA A 107 21.19 10.28 -16.62
CA ALA A 107 20.46 11.18 -17.52
C ALA A 107 19.66 10.45 -18.63
N ASP A 108 20.10 9.26 -19.06
CA ASP A 108 19.37 8.45 -20.04
C ASP A 108 18.23 7.63 -19.40
N GLY A 109 18.36 7.25 -18.12
CA GLY A 109 17.26 6.65 -17.34
C GLY A 109 16.08 7.62 -17.19
N ARG A 110 16.35 8.88 -16.82
CA ARG A 110 15.33 9.94 -16.76
C ARG A 110 14.63 10.17 -18.11
N ARG A 111 15.38 10.21 -19.21
CA ARG A 111 14.79 10.29 -20.56
C ARG A 111 13.91 9.08 -20.89
N ALA A 112 14.30 7.88 -20.46
CA ALA A 112 13.49 6.68 -20.65
C ALA A 112 12.17 6.78 -19.86
N ALA A 113 12.21 7.26 -18.62
CA ALA A 113 11.02 7.54 -17.80
C ALA A 113 10.04 8.49 -18.52
N ASP A 114 10.53 9.66 -18.97
CA ASP A 114 9.72 10.64 -19.70
C ASP A 114 9.04 10.06 -20.95
N GLN A 115 9.77 9.23 -21.71
CA GLN A 115 9.25 8.56 -22.91
C GLN A 115 8.20 7.51 -22.59
N VAL A 116 8.41 6.72 -21.54
CA VAL A 116 7.47 5.68 -21.09
C VAL A 116 6.18 6.32 -20.60
N SER A 117 6.25 7.28 -19.66
CA SER A 117 5.09 8.01 -19.15
C SER A 117 4.29 8.67 -20.29
N GLY A 118 4.95 9.44 -21.17
CA GLY A 118 4.27 10.08 -22.29
C GLY A 118 3.67 9.11 -23.33
N THR A 119 4.18 7.87 -23.41
CA THR A 119 3.64 6.82 -24.29
C THR A 119 2.42 6.16 -23.66
N VAL A 120 2.48 5.86 -22.36
CA VAL A 120 1.37 5.34 -21.54
C VAL A 120 0.21 6.34 -21.54
N ASP A 121 0.46 7.61 -21.17
CA ASP A 121 -0.55 8.67 -21.14
C ASP A 121 -1.27 8.83 -22.49
N GLN A 122 -0.51 8.81 -23.59
CA GLN A 122 -1.06 9.01 -24.94
C GLN A 122 -1.91 7.81 -25.43
N LEU A 123 -1.55 6.58 -25.06
CA LEU A 123 -2.27 5.38 -25.52
C LEU A 123 -3.43 4.99 -24.59
N LEU A 124 -3.33 5.28 -23.30
CA LEU A 124 -4.24 4.79 -22.26
C LEU A 124 -5.05 5.89 -21.55
N GLY A 125 -4.74 7.17 -21.79
CA GLY A 125 -5.70 8.27 -21.56
C GLY A 125 -5.42 9.21 -20.39
N GLY A 126 -4.15 9.56 -20.14
CA GLY A 126 -3.79 10.72 -19.32
C GLY A 126 -4.25 10.67 -17.85
N PHE A 127 -4.13 9.52 -17.21
CA PHE A 127 -4.16 9.39 -15.76
C PHE A 127 -2.73 9.14 -15.28
N GLY A 128 -2.16 10.10 -14.54
CA GLY A 128 -0.77 10.03 -14.12
C GLY A 128 -0.51 8.84 -13.20
N ALA A 129 0.30 7.89 -13.66
CA ALA A 129 0.92 6.81 -12.88
C ALA A 129 -0.03 6.03 -11.94
N ILE A 130 -1.23 5.64 -12.41
CA ILE A 130 -2.16 4.75 -11.73
C ILE A 130 -2.22 3.40 -12.47
N SER A 131 -2.41 2.31 -11.71
CA SER A 131 -2.48 0.91 -12.13
C SER A 131 -3.41 0.66 -13.34
N VAL A 132 -2.92 -0.07 -14.34
CA VAL A 132 -3.59 -0.42 -15.61
C VAL A 132 -3.89 -1.93 -15.67
N THR A 133 -4.76 -2.39 -14.78
CA THR A 133 -5.14 -3.81 -14.73
C THR A 133 -5.53 -4.33 -16.12
N TYR A 134 -5.04 -5.51 -16.50
CA TYR A 134 -5.20 -5.99 -17.90
C TYR A 134 -6.67 -6.10 -18.37
N GLN A 135 -7.61 -6.27 -17.43
CA GLN A 135 -9.06 -6.29 -17.70
C GLN A 135 -9.62 -4.92 -18.15
N VAL A 136 -8.93 -3.82 -17.83
CA VAL A 136 -9.27 -2.45 -18.24
C VAL A 136 -8.88 -2.19 -19.70
N LEU A 137 -7.77 -2.78 -20.18
CA LEU A 137 -7.25 -2.58 -21.54
C LEU A 137 -8.25 -2.92 -22.66
N ASP A 138 -9.09 -3.93 -22.46
CA ASP A 138 -10.08 -4.35 -23.47
C ASP A 138 -11.39 -3.50 -23.44
N LYS A 139 -11.64 -2.76 -22.35
CA LYS A 139 -12.87 -1.95 -22.15
C LYS A 139 -12.68 -0.44 -22.23
N LEU A 140 -11.47 0.10 -21.98
CA LEU A 140 -11.28 1.55 -21.74
C LEU A 140 -10.65 2.38 -22.87
N GLY A 141 -10.66 1.89 -24.10
CA GLY A 141 -10.46 2.75 -25.28
C GLY A 141 -11.65 3.71 -25.52
N ARG A 142 -11.76 4.79 -24.73
CA ARG A 142 -12.88 5.75 -24.79
C ARG A 142 -12.77 6.76 -25.93
N THR A 143 -11.61 6.98 -26.55
CA THR A 143 -11.46 7.81 -27.75
C THR A 143 -11.19 6.99 -29.02
N VAL A 144 -11.88 7.31 -30.12
CA VAL A 144 -11.75 6.61 -31.42
C VAL A 144 -10.30 6.55 -31.92
N ALA A 145 -9.52 7.61 -31.70
CA ALA A 145 -8.11 7.70 -32.08
C ALA A 145 -7.20 6.70 -31.32
N GLN A 146 -7.48 6.43 -30.03
CA GLN A 146 -6.70 5.49 -29.22
C GLN A 146 -6.95 4.05 -29.68
N LYS A 147 -8.23 3.67 -29.86
CA LYS A 147 -8.61 2.37 -30.43
C LYS A 147 -7.99 2.12 -31.80
N ALA A 148 -7.97 3.14 -32.68
CA ALA A 148 -7.31 3.04 -33.97
C ALA A 148 -5.79 2.80 -33.86
N LYS A 149 -5.11 3.49 -32.92
CA LYS A 149 -3.66 3.38 -32.73
C LYS A 149 -3.25 2.04 -32.10
N LEU A 150 -3.97 1.55 -31.10
CA LEU A 150 -3.74 0.21 -30.53
C LEU A 150 -4.03 -0.89 -31.55
N LYS A 151 -5.09 -0.74 -32.36
CA LYS A 151 -5.39 -1.65 -33.47
C LYS A 151 -4.31 -1.65 -34.56
N SER A 152 -3.70 -0.50 -34.86
CA SER A 152 -2.54 -0.43 -35.77
C SER A 152 -1.35 -1.20 -35.20
N LEU A 153 -1.04 -1.00 -33.91
CA LEU A 153 0.04 -1.72 -33.22
C LEU A 153 -0.15 -3.25 -33.27
N ARG A 154 -1.36 -3.74 -32.98
CA ARG A 154 -1.74 -5.17 -33.08
C ARG A 154 -1.62 -5.70 -34.52
N ASN A 155 -2.16 -4.98 -35.50
CA ASN A 155 -2.11 -5.37 -36.92
C ASN A 155 -0.66 -5.44 -37.46
N GLU A 156 0.23 -4.57 -36.99
CA GLU A 156 1.63 -4.49 -37.43
C GLU A 156 2.54 -5.50 -36.72
N LEU A 157 2.18 -5.95 -35.50
CA LEU A 157 3.04 -6.78 -34.65
C LEU A 157 2.27 -7.96 -34.02
N PRO A 158 2.14 -9.10 -34.73
CA PRO A 158 1.36 -10.25 -34.25
C PRO A 158 1.85 -10.92 -32.96
N ALA A 159 3.08 -10.63 -32.49
CA ALA A 159 3.59 -11.11 -31.20
C ALA A 159 3.18 -10.21 -30.03
N LEU A 160 2.57 -9.05 -30.28
CA LEU A 160 2.17 -8.12 -29.22
C LEU A 160 1.16 -8.79 -28.28
N ASP A 161 0.02 -9.25 -28.81
CA ASP A 161 -1.03 -9.85 -27.99
C ASP A 161 -0.54 -11.11 -27.24
N PRO A 162 0.13 -12.11 -27.87
CA PRO A 162 0.70 -13.25 -27.13
C PRO A 162 1.70 -12.92 -26.02
N ILE A 163 2.45 -11.81 -26.13
CA ILE A 163 3.37 -11.37 -25.06
C ILE A 163 2.61 -10.61 -23.97
N LEU A 164 1.60 -9.82 -24.33
CA LEU A 164 0.73 -9.15 -23.35
C LEU A 164 -0.20 -10.13 -22.63
N ASP A 165 -0.59 -11.24 -23.26
CA ASP A 165 -1.46 -12.28 -22.68
C ASP A 165 -0.71 -13.28 -21.78
N GLU A 166 0.63 -13.33 -21.81
CA GLU A 166 1.44 -14.23 -20.97
C GLU A 166 1.29 -13.87 -19.47
N PRO A 167 0.68 -14.72 -18.63
CA PRO A 167 0.42 -14.40 -17.23
C PRO A 167 1.68 -14.42 -16.35
N ASP A 168 2.72 -15.16 -16.73
CA ASP A 168 3.98 -15.24 -16.00
C ASP A 168 4.89 -14.05 -16.39
N PRO A 169 5.16 -13.08 -15.49
CA PRO A 169 5.93 -11.89 -15.84
C PRO A 169 7.38 -12.21 -16.25
N ASP A 170 7.99 -13.29 -15.74
CA ASP A 170 9.37 -13.64 -16.10
C ASP A 170 9.44 -14.26 -17.50
N ARG A 171 8.40 -15.01 -17.91
CA ARG A 171 8.25 -15.44 -19.31
C ARG A 171 7.98 -14.27 -20.23
N MET A 172 7.09 -13.36 -19.83
CA MET A 172 6.77 -12.14 -20.57
C MET A 172 8.04 -11.31 -20.83
N LEU A 173 8.81 -11.03 -19.78
CA LEU A 173 10.10 -10.33 -19.84
C LEU A 173 11.05 -10.96 -20.86
N GLY A 174 11.16 -12.29 -20.86
CA GLY A 174 12.00 -13.04 -21.80
C GLY A 174 11.67 -12.79 -23.28
N TYR A 175 10.43 -12.44 -23.63
CA TYR A 175 10.01 -12.19 -25.01
C TYR A 175 9.84 -10.70 -25.37
N MET A 176 9.78 -9.79 -24.39
CA MET A 176 9.78 -8.34 -24.61
C MET A 176 10.89 -7.78 -25.54
N PRO A 177 12.10 -8.37 -25.66
CA PRO A 177 13.07 -8.00 -26.69
C PRO A 177 12.51 -7.94 -28.13
N VAL A 178 11.51 -8.76 -28.49
CA VAL A 178 10.83 -8.68 -29.81
C VAL A 178 10.13 -7.34 -30.01
N LEU A 179 9.53 -6.82 -28.94
CA LEU A 179 8.77 -5.56 -28.98
C LEU A 179 9.72 -4.37 -29.09
N LEU A 180 10.85 -4.41 -28.37
CA LEU A 180 11.93 -3.42 -28.48
C LEU A 180 12.53 -3.40 -29.89
N SER A 181 12.77 -4.60 -30.45
CA SER A 181 13.21 -4.81 -31.83
C SER A 181 12.21 -4.24 -32.86
N ALA A 182 10.91 -4.44 -32.66
CA ALA A 182 9.87 -3.95 -33.55
C ALA A 182 9.79 -2.41 -33.61
N ASP A 183 9.87 -1.75 -32.46
CA ASP A 183 9.86 -0.29 -32.39
C ASP A 183 11.15 0.33 -32.95
N LEU A 184 12.29 -0.36 -32.80
CA LEU A 184 13.52 0.01 -33.49
C LEU A 184 13.40 -0.11 -35.02
N GLU A 185 12.76 -1.16 -35.56
CA GLU A 185 12.46 -1.24 -37.00
C GLU A 185 11.54 -0.10 -37.46
N ARG A 186 10.50 0.24 -36.68
CA ARG A 186 9.62 1.39 -36.97
C ARG A 186 10.39 2.71 -36.99
N ALA A 187 11.45 2.85 -36.19
CA ALA A 187 12.35 4.00 -36.24
C ALA A 187 13.23 3.97 -37.51
N ARG A 188 13.86 2.82 -37.82
CA ARG A 188 14.68 2.60 -39.02
C ARG A 188 13.93 2.88 -40.32
N ALA A 189 12.68 2.45 -40.42
CA ALA A 189 11.82 2.68 -41.58
C ALA A 189 11.52 4.18 -41.83
N LYS A 190 11.60 5.03 -40.81
CA LYS A 190 11.41 6.49 -40.93
C LYS A 190 12.72 7.22 -41.22
N LYS A 191 13.83 6.80 -40.60
CA LYS A 191 15.18 7.33 -40.78
C LYS A 191 16.20 6.23 -40.53
N PRO A 192 17.28 6.10 -41.32
CA PRO A 192 18.36 5.18 -41.00
C PRO A 192 18.88 5.42 -39.57
N VAL A 193 18.84 4.37 -38.73
CA VAL A 193 19.44 4.38 -37.39
C VAL A 193 20.34 3.16 -37.18
N LEU A 194 21.33 3.32 -36.29
CA LEU A 194 22.23 2.27 -35.82
C LEU A 194 22.07 2.07 -34.31
N ALA A 195 21.79 0.84 -33.89
CA ALA A 195 21.81 0.43 -32.49
C ALA A 195 22.98 -0.53 -32.25
N VAL A 196 23.81 -0.22 -31.26
CA VAL A 196 24.92 -1.07 -30.80
C VAL A 196 24.65 -1.49 -29.37
N CYS A 197 24.99 -2.73 -29.01
CA CYS A 197 24.94 -3.20 -27.61
C CYS A 197 26.23 -3.92 -27.26
N VAL A 198 26.97 -3.43 -26.27
CA VAL A 198 28.18 -4.10 -25.76
C VAL A 198 27.77 -5.06 -24.65
N LEU A 199 28.23 -6.31 -24.75
CA LEU A 199 28.05 -7.37 -23.75
C LEU A 199 29.43 -7.71 -23.17
N ASP A 200 29.82 -7.04 -22.11
CA ASP A 200 31.16 -7.11 -21.51
C ASP A 200 31.20 -8.08 -20.32
N THR A 201 32.37 -8.70 -20.07
CA THR A 201 32.58 -9.77 -19.07
C THR A 201 31.59 -10.94 -19.15
N LEU A 202 31.12 -11.27 -20.36
CA LEU A 202 30.09 -12.31 -20.61
C LEU A 202 30.52 -13.73 -20.19
N GLU A 203 31.79 -13.97 -19.81
CA GLU A 203 32.20 -15.19 -19.13
C GLU A 203 31.46 -15.45 -17.81
N ILE A 204 30.99 -14.41 -17.10
CA ILE A 204 30.25 -14.55 -15.84
C ILE A 204 28.91 -15.25 -16.08
N VAL A 205 28.18 -14.82 -17.11
CA VAL A 205 26.91 -15.43 -17.54
C VAL A 205 27.13 -16.84 -18.07
N GLN A 206 28.16 -17.06 -18.90
CA GLN A 206 28.49 -18.39 -19.42
C GLN A 206 29.02 -19.38 -18.36
N GLY A 207 29.45 -18.89 -17.20
CA GLY A 207 29.88 -19.69 -16.06
C GLY A 207 28.74 -20.21 -15.19
N LEU A 208 27.51 -19.72 -15.39
CA LEU A 208 26.31 -20.22 -14.73
C LEU A 208 25.88 -21.59 -15.30
N PRO A 209 25.10 -22.40 -14.56
CA PRO A 209 24.43 -23.57 -15.12
C PRO A 209 23.57 -23.21 -16.35
N SER A 210 23.72 -23.96 -17.44
CA SER A 210 22.91 -23.77 -18.65
C SER A 210 21.51 -24.36 -18.43
N GLU A 211 20.59 -23.52 -17.95
CA GLU A 211 19.21 -23.87 -17.64
C GLU A 211 18.23 -22.92 -18.35
N ARG A 212 17.10 -23.46 -18.82
CA ARG A 212 16.08 -22.69 -19.54
C ARG A 212 15.43 -21.67 -18.61
N GLY A 213 15.32 -20.43 -19.05
CA GLY A 213 14.90 -19.31 -18.19
C GLY A 213 16.00 -18.76 -17.27
N GLY A 214 17.17 -19.41 -17.21
CA GLY A 214 18.35 -18.84 -16.55
C GLY A 214 18.93 -17.64 -17.31
N LEU A 215 19.83 -16.89 -16.67
CA LEU A 215 20.36 -15.64 -17.21
C LEU A 215 21.06 -15.82 -18.57
N GLU A 216 21.77 -16.94 -18.81
CA GLU A 216 22.38 -17.20 -20.12
C GLU A 216 21.34 -17.42 -21.24
N ASP A 217 20.26 -18.15 -20.96
CA ASP A 217 19.15 -18.33 -21.91
C ASP A 217 18.52 -16.99 -22.24
N LEU A 218 18.24 -16.16 -21.23
CA LEU A 218 17.64 -14.85 -21.42
C LEU A 218 18.55 -13.87 -22.18
N VAL A 219 19.86 -13.86 -21.92
CA VAL A 219 20.83 -13.04 -22.69
C VAL A 219 21.00 -13.53 -24.12
N SER A 220 21.10 -14.85 -24.35
CA SER A 220 21.14 -15.42 -25.72
C SER A 220 19.85 -15.10 -26.49
N ARG A 221 18.71 -15.19 -25.80
CA ARG A 221 17.38 -14.83 -26.29
C ARG A 221 17.27 -13.33 -26.64
N LEU A 222 17.77 -12.42 -25.81
CA LEU A 222 17.84 -10.98 -26.10
C LEU A 222 18.56 -10.72 -27.43
N VAL A 223 19.74 -11.30 -27.64
CA VAL A 223 20.51 -11.14 -28.89
C VAL A 223 19.74 -11.71 -30.09
N TYR A 224 19.11 -12.89 -29.93
CA TYR A 224 18.38 -13.55 -31.01
C TYR A 224 17.08 -12.81 -31.41
N LEU A 225 16.36 -12.24 -30.44
CA LEU A 225 15.09 -11.55 -30.67
C LEU A 225 15.27 -10.09 -31.15
N MET A 226 16.50 -9.56 -31.13
CA MET A 226 16.87 -8.22 -31.63
C MET A 226 17.81 -8.25 -32.86
N PRO A 227 17.39 -8.80 -34.04
CA PRO A 227 18.19 -8.88 -35.27
C PRO A 227 18.80 -7.56 -35.76
N ASN A 228 18.24 -6.44 -35.34
CA ASN A 228 18.53 -5.09 -35.80
C ASN A 228 19.43 -4.28 -34.87
N VAL A 229 19.91 -4.89 -33.78
CA VAL A 229 20.95 -4.37 -32.92
C VAL A 229 22.24 -5.14 -33.21
N ALA A 230 23.34 -4.41 -33.42
CA ALA A 230 24.67 -5.01 -33.53
C ALA A 230 25.25 -5.24 -32.13
N PHE A 231 25.39 -6.50 -31.74
CA PHE A 231 25.95 -6.88 -30.44
C PHE A 231 27.47 -7.07 -30.55
N LEU A 232 28.22 -6.48 -29.62
CA LEU A 232 29.66 -6.63 -29.47
C LEU A 232 29.94 -7.30 -28.12
N ALA A 233 30.21 -8.60 -28.13
CA ALA A 233 30.53 -9.33 -26.91
C ALA A 233 32.03 -9.30 -26.61
N ALA A 234 32.39 -9.13 -25.33
CA ALA A 234 33.73 -9.35 -24.81
C ALA A 234 33.67 -10.44 -23.74
N SER A 235 34.48 -11.50 -23.89
CA SER A 235 34.48 -12.64 -22.98
C SER A 235 35.86 -13.28 -22.86
N ARG A 236 36.18 -13.92 -21.73
CA ARG A 236 37.36 -14.81 -21.64
C ARG A 236 37.23 -16.05 -22.52
N LEU A 237 36.02 -16.55 -22.70
CA LEU A 237 35.72 -17.80 -23.43
C LEU A 237 34.93 -17.52 -24.71
N PRO A 238 35.19 -18.25 -25.82
CA PRO A 238 34.33 -18.23 -27.00
C PRO A 238 32.88 -18.59 -26.65
N LEU A 239 31.92 -18.00 -27.36
CA LEU A 239 30.49 -18.18 -27.11
C LEU A 239 30.03 -19.58 -27.53
N GLY A 240 29.55 -20.34 -26.55
CA GLY A 240 29.12 -21.73 -26.72
C GLY A 240 27.68 -21.93 -27.19
N TRP A 241 26.94 -20.87 -27.58
CA TRP A 241 25.50 -20.99 -27.90
C TRP A 241 25.17 -21.87 -29.11
N HIS A 242 26.16 -22.16 -29.96
CA HIS A 242 26.06 -23.07 -31.09
C HIS A 242 26.29 -24.55 -30.72
N ASP A 243 26.91 -24.82 -29.56
CA ASP A 243 27.34 -26.15 -29.14
C ASP A 243 26.15 -27.10 -28.86
N PRO A 244 26.19 -28.37 -29.32
CA PRO A 244 25.09 -29.32 -29.14
C PRO A 244 24.73 -29.65 -27.69
N VAL A 245 25.66 -29.54 -26.73
CA VAL A 245 25.42 -29.86 -25.31
C VAL A 245 24.92 -28.62 -24.58
N ARG A 246 25.64 -27.49 -24.68
CA ARG A 246 25.26 -26.24 -24.01
C ARG A 246 23.91 -25.72 -24.50
N SER A 247 23.57 -25.92 -25.78
CA SER A 247 22.29 -25.48 -26.35
C SER A 247 21.04 -26.15 -25.78
N LEU A 248 21.14 -27.26 -25.04
CA LEU A 248 19.98 -27.91 -24.41
C LEU A 248 19.27 -26.99 -23.39
N GLY A 249 20.05 -26.19 -22.65
CA GLY A 249 19.56 -25.18 -21.72
C GLY A 249 19.13 -23.86 -22.37
N LEU A 250 19.39 -23.67 -23.68
CA LEU A 250 19.13 -22.41 -24.38
C LEU A 250 17.96 -22.54 -25.36
N THR A 251 16.92 -21.75 -25.15
CA THR A 251 15.68 -21.72 -25.94
C THR A 251 15.96 -21.42 -27.43
N TYR A 252 16.93 -20.53 -27.69
CA TYR A 252 17.42 -20.19 -29.02
C TYR A 252 18.83 -20.71 -29.31
N GLY A 253 19.28 -21.75 -28.61
CA GLY A 253 20.57 -22.40 -28.87
C GLY A 253 20.61 -23.21 -30.17
N GLY A 254 21.83 -23.63 -30.53
CA GLY A 254 22.15 -24.62 -31.57
C GLY A 254 22.77 -24.04 -32.84
N ALA A 255 23.61 -24.84 -33.51
CA ALA A 255 24.38 -24.44 -34.69
C ALA A 255 23.55 -23.92 -35.88
N HIS A 256 22.28 -24.32 -36.02
CA HIS A 256 21.41 -23.76 -37.05
C HIS A 256 21.08 -22.28 -36.81
N ARG A 257 20.87 -21.89 -35.55
CA ARG A 257 20.55 -20.51 -35.15
C ARG A 257 21.78 -19.63 -35.01
N TRP A 258 22.93 -20.22 -34.66
CA TRP A 258 24.20 -19.51 -34.50
C TRP A 258 25.30 -20.07 -35.42
N PRO A 259 25.09 -20.11 -36.75
CA PRO A 259 26.04 -20.77 -37.66
C PRO A 259 27.40 -20.08 -37.70
N GLU A 260 27.43 -18.74 -37.56
CA GLU A 260 28.66 -17.96 -37.61
C GLU A 260 29.48 -18.05 -36.31
N LEU A 261 28.86 -18.40 -35.16
CA LEU A 261 29.61 -18.61 -33.90
C LEU A 261 30.52 -19.85 -33.96
N ALA A 262 30.33 -20.75 -34.91
CA ALA A 262 31.28 -21.83 -35.21
C ALA A 262 32.45 -21.37 -36.12
N GLY A 263 32.52 -20.08 -36.46
CA GLY A 263 33.44 -19.53 -37.46
C GLY A 263 33.84 -18.06 -37.21
N PRO A 264 33.87 -17.20 -38.24
CA PRO A 264 34.73 -16.00 -38.26
C PRO A 264 34.26 -14.83 -37.38
N VAL A 265 33.04 -14.82 -36.86
CA VAL A 265 32.55 -13.72 -36.00
C VAL A 265 33.00 -13.85 -34.54
N GLN A 266 33.73 -14.93 -34.19
CA GLN A 266 34.45 -15.07 -32.93
C GLN A 266 35.91 -14.66 -33.13
N VAL A 267 36.16 -13.35 -33.04
CA VAL A 267 37.50 -12.78 -33.14
C VAL A 267 38.27 -13.15 -31.88
N ARG A 268 39.34 -13.93 -32.03
CA ARG A 268 40.33 -14.07 -30.95
C ARG A 268 41.24 -12.85 -30.97
N LEU A 269 41.32 -12.16 -29.84
CA LEU A 269 42.23 -11.03 -29.64
C LEU A 269 43.51 -11.55 -28.99
N ASP A 270 44.56 -11.70 -29.82
CA ASP A 270 45.88 -12.18 -29.41
C ASP A 270 46.77 -11.07 -28.79
N GLY A 271 46.24 -9.85 -28.67
CA GLY A 271 46.94 -8.69 -28.10
C GLY A 271 47.49 -7.70 -29.13
N PHE A 272 48.39 -6.84 -28.70
CA PHE A 272 49.17 -5.99 -29.59
C PHE A 272 50.27 -6.80 -30.28
N ASP A 273 50.36 -6.68 -31.60
CA ASP A 273 51.56 -7.07 -32.33
C ASP A 273 52.76 -6.15 -31.95
N PRO A 274 54.01 -6.52 -32.31
CA PRO A 274 55.18 -5.73 -31.96
C PRO A 274 55.18 -4.29 -32.45
N VAL A 275 54.51 -3.98 -33.58
CA VAL A 275 54.43 -2.63 -34.14
C VAL A 275 53.45 -1.79 -33.32
N ALA A 276 52.25 -2.31 -33.06
CA ALA A 276 51.25 -1.66 -32.23
C ALA A 276 51.73 -1.46 -30.78
N ALA A 277 52.47 -2.43 -30.23
CA ALA A 277 53.07 -2.33 -28.90
C ALA A 277 54.18 -1.25 -28.85
N ASN A 278 54.99 -1.11 -29.90
CA ASN A 278 55.97 -0.03 -30.02
C ASN A 278 55.29 1.35 -30.17
N GLU A 279 54.22 1.47 -30.97
CA GLU A 279 53.44 2.70 -31.10
C GLU A 279 52.80 3.11 -29.76
N TYR A 280 52.23 2.15 -29.03
CA TYR A 280 51.72 2.39 -27.69
C TYR A 280 52.82 2.90 -26.75
N LEU A 281 53.97 2.22 -26.65
CA LEU A 281 55.05 2.64 -25.74
C LEU A 281 55.66 4.01 -26.09
N THR A 282 55.73 4.34 -27.39
CA THR A 282 56.28 5.64 -27.84
C THR A 282 55.32 6.81 -27.63
N THR A 283 54.00 6.57 -27.61
CA THR A 283 52.97 7.59 -27.33
C THR A 283 52.58 7.69 -25.85
N ARG A 284 52.68 6.58 -25.11
CA ARG A 284 52.25 6.45 -23.69
C ARG A 284 53.10 7.25 -22.70
N LEU A 285 54.37 7.49 -23.01
CA LEU A 285 55.31 8.20 -22.15
C LEU A 285 56.28 9.05 -22.99
N THR A 286 56.06 10.37 -22.97
CA THR A 286 56.88 11.35 -23.69
C THR A 286 57.57 12.33 -22.75
N VAL A 287 58.73 12.83 -23.17
CA VAL A 287 59.45 13.95 -22.55
C VAL A 287 59.83 14.90 -23.68
N GLU A 288 59.49 16.18 -23.55
CA GLU A 288 59.69 17.20 -24.61
C GLU A 288 59.15 16.75 -26.00
N ASP A 289 57.94 16.20 -26.01
CA ASP A 289 57.25 15.64 -27.19
C ASP A 289 58.01 14.51 -27.93
N ARG A 290 58.98 13.87 -27.28
CA ARG A 290 59.72 12.70 -27.79
C ARG A 290 59.42 11.45 -26.95
N PRO A 291 59.44 10.24 -27.55
CA PRO A 291 59.34 9.00 -26.81
C PRO A 291 60.42 8.90 -25.72
N ALA A 292 60.00 8.71 -24.47
CA ALA A 292 60.93 8.72 -23.33
C ALA A 292 61.60 7.35 -23.08
N ILE A 293 61.00 6.28 -23.60
CA ILE A 293 61.47 4.90 -23.46
C ILE A 293 62.41 4.58 -24.62
N ASP A 294 63.66 4.21 -24.33
CA ASP A 294 64.68 3.83 -25.33
C ASP A 294 64.24 2.60 -26.15
N GLU A 295 64.64 2.53 -27.43
CA GLU A 295 64.28 1.45 -28.35
C GLU A 295 64.66 0.06 -27.84
N ALA A 296 65.88 -0.11 -27.31
CA ALA A 296 66.33 -1.39 -26.75
C ALA A 296 65.53 -1.81 -25.50
N VAL A 297 64.86 -0.87 -24.84
CA VAL A 297 63.95 -1.13 -23.72
C VAL A 297 62.54 -1.46 -24.21
N ARG A 298 62.04 -0.73 -25.22
CA ARG A 298 60.74 -1.01 -25.84
C ARG A 298 60.70 -2.42 -26.41
N ASP A 299 61.71 -2.84 -27.16
CA ASP A 299 61.80 -4.20 -27.74
C ASP A 299 61.64 -5.30 -26.67
N ARG A 300 62.24 -5.10 -25.49
CA ARG A 300 62.14 -6.04 -24.37
C ARG A 300 60.76 -6.03 -23.71
N MET A 301 60.18 -4.84 -23.49
CA MET A 301 58.79 -4.72 -23.01
C MET A 301 57.81 -5.41 -23.96
N ILE A 302 57.97 -5.21 -25.27
CA ILE A 302 57.18 -5.83 -26.32
C ILE A 302 57.29 -7.35 -26.25
N ALA A 303 58.52 -7.89 -26.25
CA ALA A 303 58.78 -9.33 -26.19
C ALA A 303 58.20 -9.99 -24.92
N GLY A 304 58.34 -9.38 -23.75
CA GLY A 304 57.80 -9.92 -22.49
C GLY A 304 56.29 -9.75 -22.33
N SER A 305 55.67 -8.82 -23.07
CA SER A 305 54.23 -8.57 -22.95
C SER A 305 53.35 -9.70 -23.45
N ALA A 306 53.84 -10.53 -24.37
CA ALA A 306 53.02 -11.44 -25.18
C ALA A 306 51.76 -10.75 -25.76
N GLY A 307 51.87 -9.47 -26.10
CA GLY A 307 50.77 -8.64 -26.62
C GLY A 307 49.86 -8.02 -25.56
N SER A 308 50.04 -8.28 -24.26
CA SER A 308 49.19 -7.76 -23.18
C SER A 308 49.30 -6.23 -22.99
N PRO A 309 48.24 -5.44 -23.25
CA PRO A 309 48.26 -4.00 -23.01
C PRO A 309 48.43 -3.65 -21.53
N LEU A 310 47.91 -4.48 -20.61
CA LEU A 310 48.11 -4.31 -19.17
C LEU A 310 49.60 -4.47 -18.79
N TYR A 311 50.31 -5.43 -19.38
CA TYR A 311 51.76 -5.57 -19.17
C TYR A 311 52.51 -4.33 -19.69
N LEU A 312 52.13 -3.82 -20.86
CA LEU A 312 52.77 -2.65 -21.47
C LEU A 312 52.53 -1.37 -20.66
N ASP A 313 51.32 -1.14 -20.14
CA ASP A 313 51.01 0.00 -19.27
C ASP A 313 51.76 -0.07 -17.93
N LEU A 314 51.82 -1.26 -17.30
CA LEU A 314 52.62 -1.48 -16.10
C LEU A 314 54.12 -1.27 -16.36
N SER A 315 54.64 -1.74 -17.51
CA SER A 315 56.03 -1.55 -17.90
C SER A 315 56.37 -0.08 -18.18
N ALA A 316 55.51 0.63 -18.90
CA ALA A 316 55.65 2.07 -19.14
C ALA A 316 55.54 2.88 -17.83
N GLY A 317 54.64 2.48 -16.93
CA GLY A 317 54.52 3.05 -15.58
C GLY A 317 55.74 2.80 -14.71
N LEU A 318 56.38 1.63 -14.81
CA LEU A 318 57.64 1.32 -14.15
C LEU A 318 58.78 2.20 -14.72
N TYR A 319 58.88 2.35 -16.04
CA TYR A 319 59.88 3.23 -16.67
C TYR A 319 59.69 4.70 -16.25
N ALA A 320 58.44 5.18 -16.20
CA ALA A 320 58.12 6.54 -15.74
C ALA A 320 58.59 6.80 -14.29
N GLN A 321 58.61 5.79 -13.43
CA GLN A 321 59.12 5.92 -12.06
C GLN A 321 60.64 6.10 -12.01
N TYR A 322 61.41 5.41 -12.86
CA TYR A 322 62.85 5.66 -13.00
C TYR A 322 63.13 7.07 -13.50
N LEU A 323 62.41 7.54 -14.53
CA LEU A 323 62.52 8.94 -15.00
C LEU A 323 62.19 9.95 -13.90
N ALA A 324 61.17 9.70 -13.09
CA ALA A 324 60.79 10.56 -11.96
C ALA A 324 61.86 10.61 -10.84
N ARG A 325 62.75 9.61 -10.75
CA ARG A 325 63.93 9.59 -9.88
C ARG A 325 65.17 10.24 -10.53
N GLY A 326 65.10 10.60 -11.82
CA GLY A 326 66.25 11.06 -12.61
C GLY A 326 67.18 9.92 -13.06
N GLU A 327 66.70 8.68 -13.03
CA GLU A 327 67.46 7.47 -13.36
C GLU A 327 67.09 6.95 -14.77
N THR A 328 68.06 6.33 -15.45
CA THR A 328 67.81 5.53 -16.66
C THR A 328 67.78 4.06 -16.27
N PRO A 329 66.66 3.33 -16.47
CA PRO A 329 66.58 1.93 -16.04
C PRO A 329 67.44 1.02 -16.95
N PRO A 330 68.11 0.00 -16.37
CA PRO A 330 68.80 -1.02 -17.17
C PRO A 330 67.81 -1.76 -18.10
N PRO A 331 68.14 -2.07 -19.37
CA PRO A 331 67.22 -2.80 -20.24
C PRO A 331 66.79 -4.18 -19.69
N GLU A 332 67.68 -4.82 -18.94
CA GLU A 332 67.46 -6.09 -18.23
C GLU A 332 66.27 -6.08 -17.25
N VAL A 333 65.80 -4.90 -16.87
CA VAL A 333 64.61 -4.69 -16.02
C VAL A 333 63.33 -5.17 -16.69
N PHE A 334 63.26 -5.11 -18.02
CA PHE A 334 62.06 -5.32 -18.81
C PHE A 334 62.14 -6.60 -19.66
N GLY A 335 60.98 -7.13 -20.03
CA GLY A 335 60.86 -8.41 -20.73
C GLY A 335 60.78 -9.63 -19.82
N LEU A 336 60.48 -9.44 -18.53
CA LEU A 336 60.22 -10.51 -17.56
C LEU A 336 58.76 -11.02 -17.68
N GLY A 337 58.39 -12.11 -17.01
CA GLY A 337 57.00 -12.58 -16.97
C GLY A 337 56.06 -11.59 -16.24
N PHE A 338 54.74 -11.79 -16.38
CA PHE A 338 53.74 -10.91 -15.75
C PHE A 338 53.83 -10.91 -14.20
N PRO A 339 53.97 -12.06 -13.50
CA PRO A 339 54.20 -12.07 -12.05
C PRO A 339 55.47 -11.31 -11.64
N GLU A 340 56.57 -11.47 -12.39
CA GLU A 340 57.84 -10.79 -12.14
C GLU A 340 57.74 -9.27 -12.38
N LEU A 341 56.98 -8.84 -13.39
CA LEU A 341 56.69 -7.42 -13.62
C LEU A 341 55.85 -6.84 -12.48
N VAL A 342 54.84 -7.56 -11.98
CA VAL A 342 54.04 -7.14 -10.81
C VAL A 342 54.92 -7.06 -9.56
N LEU A 343 55.72 -8.08 -9.27
CA LEU A 343 56.71 -8.10 -8.19
C LEU A 343 57.67 -6.90 -8.25
N ARG A 344 58.15 -6.56 -9.46
CA ARG A 344 59.07 -5.45 -9.64
C ARG A 344 58.39 -4.11 -9.49
N THR A 345 57.20 -3.96 -10.08
CA THR A 345 56.35 -2.77 -9.89
C THR A 345 56.06 -2.54 -8.41
N MET A 346 55.75 -3.60 -7.64
CA MET A 346 55.59 -3.54 -6.19
C MET A 346 56.88 -3.10 -5.48
N ARG A 347 58.05 -3.66 -5.82
CA ARG A 347 59.34 -3.28 -5.20
C ARG A 347 59.67 -1.80 -5.39
N ASP A 348 59.23 -1.19 -6.49
CA ASP A 348 59.46 0.23 -6.78
C ASP A 348 58.43 1.20 -6.15
N LEU A 349 57.33 0.68 -5.57
CA LEU A 349 56.47 1.44 -4.66
C LEU A 349 57.17 1.67 -3.30
N SER A 350 56.74 2.67 -2.53
CA SER A 350 57.05 2.72 -1.10
C SER A 350 56.34 1.60 -0.35
N GLU A 351 56.85 1.17 0.81
CA GLU A 351 56.23 0.18 1.71
C GLU A 351 54.73 0.48 1.90
N THR A 352 54.40 1.73 2.26
CA THR A 352 53.02 2.23 2.38
C THR A 352 52.16 2.07 1.13
N ASP A 353 52.74 2.19 -0.07
CA ASP A 353 52.00 2.09 -1.33
C ASP A 353 51.89 0.62 -1.79
N ARG A 354 52.81 -0.27 -1.38
CA ARG A 354 52.63 -1.73 -1.47
C ARG A 354 51.50 -2.19 -0.56
N ASP A 355 51.46 -1.72 0.69
CA ASP A 355 50.39 -2.08 1.62
C ASP A 355 49.02 -1.62 1.10
N LEU A 356 48.92 -0.40 0.56
CA LEU A 356 47.69 0.07 -0.10
C LEU A 356 47.30 -0.81 -1.29
N LEU A 357 48.26 -1.29 -2.08
CA LEU A 357 48.00 -2.22 -3.19
C LEU A 357 47.57 -3.62 -2.70
N ARG A 358 48.17 -4.13 -1.62
CA ARG A 358 47.77 -5.38 -0.96
C ARG A 358 46.34 -5.28 -0.41
N ALA A 359 46.03 -4.20 0.30
CA ALA A 359 44.68 -3.92 0.82
C ALA A 359 43.64 -3.82 -0.31
N ALA A 360 43.94 -3.02 -1.35
CA ALA A 360 43.09 -2.88 -2.53
C ALA A 360 42.90 -4.18 -3.33
N ALA A 361 43.76 -5.19 -3.11
CA ALA A 361 43.66 -6.49 -3.78
C ALA A 361 42.79 -7.53 -3.04
N LEU A 362 42.54 -7.34 -1.73
CA LEU A 362 41.74 -8.29 -0.95
C LEU A 362 40.25 -8.35 -1.33
N LEU A 363 39.73 -7.30 -1.96
CA LEU A 363 38.32 -7.17 -2.34
C LEU A 363 38.19 -6.81 -3.82
N GLU A 364 37.08 -7.18 -4.46
CA GLU A 364 36.84 -6.85 -5.88
C GLU A 364 36.61 -5.34 -6.11
N ALA A 365 36.14 -4.62 -5.09
CA ALA A 365 35.96 -3.16 -5.09
C ALA A 365 36.32 -2.55 -3.71
N PHE A 366 36.72 -1.28 -3.71
CA PHE A 366 37.10 -0.53 -2.51
C PHE A 366 36.89 0.98 -2.65
N ASP A 367 37.05 1.71 -1.55
CA ASP A 367 37.13 3.18 -1.52
C ASP A 367 38.19 3.66 -0.51
N ALA A 368 38.31 4.98 -0.34
CA ALA A 368 39.32 5.57 0.53
C ALA A 368 39.06 5.34 2.03
N ASP A 369 37.81 5.10 2.44
CA ASP A 369 37.42 4.85 3.83
C ASP A 369 37.67 3.39 4.21
N LEU A 370 37.37 2.47 3.30
CA LEU A 370 37.70 1.06 3.45
C LEU A 370 39.22 0.83 3.53
N LEU A 371 40.01 1.44 2.64
CA LEU A 371 41.48 1.38 2.72
C LEU A 371 42.02 2.01 4.01
N GLN A 372 41.42 3.10 4.49
CA GLN A 372 41.81 3.75 5.74
C GLN A 372 41.50 2.86 6.97
N ALA A 373 40.40 2.10 6.94
CA ALA A 373 40.03 1.18 8.00
C ALA A 373 40.92 -0.08 8.01
N MET A 374 41.28 -0.61 6.85
CA MET A 374 42.22 -1.73 6.72
C MET A 374 43.63 -1.36 7.20
N LEU A 375 44.07 -0.12 6.89
CA LEU A 375 45.42 0.40 7.14
C LEU A 375 45.39 1.71 7.95
N PRO A 376 45.03 1.69 9.24
CA PRO A 376 44.82 2.89 10.05
C PRO A 376 46.08 3.76 10.25
N GLY A 377 47.28 3.20 10.07
CA GLY A 377 48.54 3.95 10.13
C GLY A 377 48.83 4.81 8.89
N VAL A 378 48.09 4.62 7.80
CA VAL A 378 48.31 5.35 6.53
C VAL A 378 47.58 6.69 6.56
N ARG A 379 48.24 7.77 6.14
CA ARG A 379 47.63 9.11 6.07
C ARG A 379 46.67 9.18 4.88
N ARG A 380 45.43 9.66 5.08
CA ARG A 380 44.40 9.85 4.03
C ARG A 380 44.91 10.41 2.69
N ARG A 381 45.75 11.46 2.71
CA ARG A 381 46.35 12.05 1.49
C ARG A 381 47.20 11.06 0.65
N ARG A 382 47.76 10.01 1.26
CA ARG A 382 48.45 8.92 0.54
C ARG A 382 47.45 7.97 -0.11
N ILE A 383 46.33 7.69 0.54
CA ILE A 383 45.22 6.91 -0.02
C ILE A 383 44.63 7.63 -1.24
N GLU A 384 44.37 8.94 -1.14
CA GLU A 384 43.91 9.79 -2.25
C GLU A 384 44.90 9.79 -3.42
N ALA A 385 46.21 9.86 -3.13
CA ALA A 385 47.22 9.74 -4.17
C ALA A 385 47.25 8.33 -4.80
N PHE A 386 47.06 7.26 -4.01
CA PHE A 386 47.01 5.89 -4.50
C PHE A 386 45.81 5.62 -5.42
N ILE A 387 44.59 6.02 -5.04
CA ILE A 387 43.38 5.79 -5.86
C ILE A 387 43.38 6.60 -7.16
N SER A 388 44.19 7.66 -7.24
CA SER A 388 44.42 8.43 -8.48
C SER A 388 45.40 7.78 -9.47
N ARG A 389 46.01 6.64 -9.13
CA ARG A 389 47.00 5.96 -9.99
C ARG A 389 46.33 5.32 -11.22
N PRO A 390 46.96 5.34 -12.42
CA PRO A 390 46.34 4.85 -13.67
C PRO A 390 45.86 3.39 -13.69
N PHE A 391 46.44 2.52 -12.86
CA PHE A 391 46.04 1.11 -12.75
C PHE A 391 44.81 0.89 -11.85
N VAL A 392 44.35 1.91 -11.14
CA VAL A 392 43.09 1.91 -10.38
C VAL A 392 41.99 2.48 -11.27
N ARG A 393 40.88 1.76 -11.37
CA ARG A 393 39.68 2.18 -12.12
C ARG A 393 38.70 2.86 -11.17
N HIS A 394 37.96 3.84 -11.68
CA HIS A 394 36.93 4.59 -10.96
C HIS A 394 35.59 4.51 -11.71
N GLU A 395 34.52 4.19 -10.99
CA GLU A 395 33.16 3.99 -11.51
C GLU A 395 32.16 4.75 -10.63
N GLU A 396 31.72 5.93 -11.07
CA GLU A 396 30.90 6.86 -10.28
C GLU A 396 29.50 6.37 -9.90
N SER A 397 28.96 5.38 -10.62
CA SER A 397 27.59 4.90 -10.43
C SER A 397 27.43 3.80 -9.37
N VAL A 398 28.54 3.28 -8.83
CA VAL A 398 28.54 2.11 -7.94
C VAL A 398 29.33 2.39 -6.66
N TRP A 399 28.94 1.76 -5.55
CA TRP A 399 29.70 1.79 -4.30
C TRP A 399 30.13 0.37 -3.91
N PRO A 400 31.39 0.14 -3.49
CA PRO A 400 32.51 1.08 -3.54
C PRO A 400 32.93 1.43 -4.99
N ALA A 401 33.52 2.62 -5.17
CA ALA A 401 33.72 3.22 -6.49
C ALA A 401 35.01 2.81 -7.22
N TYR A 402 35.99 2.19 -6.54
CA TYR A 402 37.31 1.90 -7.09
C TYR A 402 37.59 0.40 -7.23
N ARG A 403 38.29 0.01 -8.30
CA ARG A 403 38.59 -1.40 -8.66
C ARG A 403 40.00 -1.55 -9.20
N LEU A 404 40.65 -2.69 -8.90
CA LEU A 404 41.86 -3.13 -9.62
C LEU A 404 41.48 -4.02 -10.80
N HIS A 405 42.37 -4.13 -11.79
CA HIS A 405 42.20 -5.15 -12.83
C HIS A 405 42.41 -6.55 -12.24
N GLU A 406 41.51 -7.50 -12.50
CA GLU A 406 41.51 -8.84 -11.88
C GLU A 406 42.86 -9.59 -11.97
N ASN A 407 43.54 -9.58 -13.13
CA ASN A 407 44.88 -10.17 -13.23
C ASN A 407 45.91 -9.50 -12.30
N LEU A 408 45.89 -8.17 -12.18
CA LEU A 408 46.78 -7.45 -11.27
C LEU A 408 46.44 -7.81 -9.81
N ARG A 409 45.14 -7.87 -9.50
CA ARG A 409 44.62 -8.27 -8.18
C ARG A 409 45.14 -9.64 -7.76
N ARG A 410 44.94 -10.66 -8.59
CA ARG A 410 45.44 -12.03 -8.33
C ARG A 410 46.95 -12.08 -8.24
N SER A 411 47.68 -11.49 -9.21
CA SER A 411 49.14 -11.51 -9.17
C SER A 411 49.71 -10.79 -7.94
N VAL A 412 49.08 -9.74 -7.41
CA VAL A 412 49.48 -9.13 -6.13
C VAL A 412 49.29 -10.13 -4.98
N LEU A 413 48.14 -10.82 -4.89
CA LEU A 413 47.85 -11.80 -3.84
C LEU A 413 48.80 -13.02 -3.88
N ASP A 414 49.12 -13.50 -5.09
CA ASP A 414 50.01 -14.64 -5.36
C ASP A 414 51.48 -14.29 -5.08
N CYS A 415 51.91 -13.09 -5.50
CA CYS A 415 53.32 -12.68 -5.44
C CYS A 415 53.75 -12.10 -4.08
N ASP A 416 52.81 -11.73 -3.22
CA ASP A 416 53.05 -11.09 -1.93
C ASP A 416 54.14 -11.80 -1.10
N ALA A 417 54.05 -13.13 -1.01
CA ALA A 417 55.00 -14.00 -0.29
C ALA A 417 56.44 -14.00 -0.85
N HIS A 418 56.69 -13.35 -1.99
CA HIS A 418 58.00 -13.18 -2.62
C HIS A 418 58.53 -11.73 -2.52
N THR A 419 57.85 -10.88 -1.76
CA THR A 419 58.32 -9.54 -1.37
C THR A 419 58.93 -9.56 0.05
N PRO A 420 60.03 -8.82 0.33
CA PRO A 420 60.69 -8.85 1.64
C PRO A 420 59.83 -8.32 2.80
N ASP A 421 58.82 -7.53 2.46
CA ASP A 421 57.82 -6.92 3.35
C ASP A 421 56.40 -7.44 3.04
N GLY A 422 56.30 -8.64 2.47
CA GLY A 422 55.03 -9.30 2.16
C GLY A 422 54.23 -9.63 3.41
N TRP A 423 52.90 -9.51 3.34
CA TRP A 423 52.07 -9.82 4.50
C TRP A 423 52.09 -11.31 4.80
N THR A 424 52.27 -11.63 6.09
CA THR A 424 51.99 -12.97 6.60
C THR A 424 50.51 -13.32 6.41
N LEU A 425 50.19 -14.61 6.45
CA LEU A 425 48.78 -15.07 6.46
C LEU A 425 47.99 -14.46 7.65
N GLY A 426 48.66 -14.15 8.77
CA GLY A 426 48.08 -13.48 9.92
C GLY A 426 47.72 -12.02 9.62
N GLU A 427 48.67 -11.21 9.14
CA GLU A 427 48.43 -9.81 8.77
C GLU A 427 47.39 -9.69 7.66
N ARG A 428 47.47 -10.54 6.62
CA ARG A 428 46.48 -10.59 5.54
C ARG A 428 45.07 -10.82 6.09
N ARG A 429 44.93 -11.76 7.03
CA ARG A 429 43.66 -12.05 7.70
C ARG A 429 43.21 -10.89 8.59
N GLU A 430 44.11 -10.26 9.34
CA GLU A 430 43.83 -9.09 10.18
C GLU A 430 43.32 -7.90 9.34
N HIS A 431 43.93 -7.62 8.19
CA HIS A 431 43.48 -6.57 7.27
C HIS A 431 42.14 -6.91 6.61
N LEU A 432 41.88 -8.18 6.28
CA LEU A 432 40.58 -8.65 5.81
C LEU A 432 39.50 -8.54 6.90
N GLU A 433 39.79 -8.92 8.14
CA GLU A 433 38.91 -8.80 9.30
C GLU A 433 38.58 -7.32 9.61
N ARG A 434 39.53 -6.39 9.43
CA ARG A 434 39.27 -4.94 9.45
C ARG A 434 38.36 -4.47 8.32
N ALA A 435 38.55 -4.97 7.09
CA ALA A 435 37.66 -4.68 5.96
C ALA A 435 36.24 -5.19 6.23
N ILE A 436 36.10 -6.41 6.74
CA ILE A 436 34.83 -7.01 7.16
C ILE A 436 34.17 -6.14 8.23
N GLY A 437 34.89 -5.74 9.27
CA GLY A 437 34.35 -4.87 10.33
C GLY A 437 33.91 -3.49 9.85
N HIS A 438 34.61 -2.90 8.89
CA HIS A 438 34.22 -1.62 8.28
C HIS A 438 32.97 -1.76 7.41
N LEU A 439 32.95 -2.76 6.51
CA LEU A 439 31.79 -3.03 5.65
C LEU A 439 30.55 -3.40 6.47
N ALA A 440 30.72 -4.23 7.52
CA ALA A 440 29.69 -4.53 8.50
C ALA A 440 29.10 -3.26 9.12
N LYS A 441 29.95 -2.37 9.67
CA LYS A 441 29.49 -1.12 10.27
C LYS A 441 28.71 -0.25 9.27
N VAL A 442 29.24 -0.04 8.06
CA VAL A 442 28.60 0.81 7.05
C VAL A 442 27.29 0.18 6.55
N ALA A 443 27.19 -1.14 6.49
CA ALA A 443 26.01 -1.84 5.98
C ALA A 443 24.90 -2.03 7.03
N LEU A 444 25.28 -2.18 8.31
CA LEU A 444 24.35 -2.31 9.44
C LEU A 444 23.90 -0.95 10.01
N SER A 445 24.51 0.16 9.61
CA SER A 445 24.02 1.53 9.86
C SER A 445 22.55 1.77 9.45
N ILE A 446 21.97 0.88 8.61
CA ILE A 446 20.54 0.86 8.31
C ILE A 446 19.66 0.72 9.57
N TRP A 447 20.21 0.22 10.68
CA TRP A 447 19.56 0.10 11.98
C TRP A 447 19.80 1.30 12.92
N ASP A 448 20.73 2.21 12.59
CA ASP A 448 21.11 3.36 13.42
C ASP A 448 20.32 4.63 13.02
N GLU A 449 19.99 5.51 13.99
CA GLU A 449 19.39 6.84 13.69
C GLU A 449 20.43 7.94 13.38
N GLU A 450 21.63 7.89 13.96
CA GLU A 450 22.58 9.03 13.96
C GLU A 450 23.34 9.25 12.62
N GLU A 451 23.20 8.40 11.61
CA GLU A 451 24.00 8.49 10.38
C GLU A 451 23.43 9.48 9.35
N SER A 452 24.28 10.37 8.81
CA SER A 452 23.90 11.47 7.91
C SER A 452 23.40 11.07 6.51
N ALA A 453 23.43 9.79 6.16
CA ALA A 453 22.92 9.27 4.89
C ALA A 453 21.40 9.03 4.94
N SER A 454 20.73 8.96 3.79
CA SER A 454 19.32 8.52 3.73
C SER A 454 19.20 7.00 3.93
N LEU A 455 18.10 6.49 4.49
CA LEU A 455 17.92 5.03 4.65
C LEU A 455 17.98 4.30 3.31
N ALA A 456 17.40 4.89 2.25
CA ALA A 456 17.51 4.36 0.88
C ALA A 456 18.97 4.27 0.36
N GLU A 457 19.87 5.12 0.82
CA GLU A 457 21.31 5.03 0.53
C GLU A 457 21.99 3.94 1.37
N ARG A 458 21.73 3.91 2.69
CA ARG A 458 22.22 2.85 3.59
C ARG A 458 21.84 1.47 3.05
N SER A 459 20.57 1.31 2.66
CA SER A 459 19.98 0.12 2.04
C SER A 459 20.72 -0.36 0.77
N ARG A 460 21.15 0.55 -0.12
CA ARG A 460 21.99 0.17 -1.29
C ARG A 460 23.40 -0.26 -0.87
N ARG A 461 23.99 0.39 0.14
CA ARG A 461 25.29 -0.01 0.70
C ARG A 461 25.21 -1.39 1.36
N THR A 462 24.10 -1.73 2.03
CA THR A 462 23.86 -3.07 2.59
C THR A 462 23.92 -4.17 1.51
N VAL A 463 23.26 -3.97 0.36
CA VAL A 463 23.31 -4.90 -0.79
C VAL A 463 24.74 -5.08 -1.30
N ALA A 464 25.43 -3.96 -1.59
CA ALA A 464 26.78 -3.99 -2.14
C ALA A 464 27.80 -4.63 -1.17
N ALA A 465 27.72 -4.29 0.12
CA ALA A 465 28.56 -4.87 1.16
C ALA A 465 28.32 -6.37 1.31
N PHE A 466 27.06 -6.84 1.29
CA PHE A 466 26.74 -8.27 1.37
C PHE A 466 27.35 -9.05 0.20
N LEU A 467 27.19 -8.57 -1.04
CA LEU A 467 27.76 -9.22 -2.22
C LEU A 467 29.29 -9.23 -2.20
N LEU A 468 29.91 -8.10 -1.82
CA LEU A 468 31.36 -7.96 -1.73
C LEU A 468 31.94 -8.89 -0.65
N LEU A 469 31.29 -8.97 0.51
CA LEU A 469 31.68 -9.85 1.61
C LEU A 469 31.46 -11.32 1.28
N LEU A 470 30.34 -11.70 0.69
CA LEU A 470 30.07 -13.08 0.26
C LEU A 470 31.14 -13.55 -0.74
N ARG A 471 31.51 -12.68 -1.68
CA ARG A 471 32.56 -12.96 -2.67
C ARG A 471 33.95 -13.09 -2.03
N ALA A 472 34.32 -12.19 -1.13
CA ALA A 472 35.58 -12.25 -0.39
C ALA A 472 35.64 -13.50 0.53
N SER A 473 34.51 -13.90 1.12
CA SER A 473 34.38 -15.12 1.92
C SER A 473 34.63 -16.39 1.11
N ILE A 474 34.11 -16.45 -0.13
CA ILE A 474 34.36 -17.54 -1.07
C ILE A 474 35.85 -17.58 -1.49
N GLU A 475 36.45 -16.42 -1.78
CA GLU A 475 37.83 -16.34 -2.27
C GLU A 475 38.89 -16.63 -1.19
N HIS A 476 38.73 -16.06 0.02
CA HIS A 476 39.72 -16.17 1.11
C HIS A 476 39.39 -17.28 2.12
N GLY A 477 38.28 -18.01 1.95
CA GLY A 477 37.87 -19.10 2.83
C GLY A 477 37.51 -18.65 4.25
N VAL A 478 36.90 -17.48 4.39
CA VAL A 478 36.49 -16.90 5.69
C VAL A 478 34.98 -16.93 5.87
N LEU A 479 34.52 -17.20 7.09
CA LEU A 479 33.11 -17.28 7.48
C LEU A 479 32.75 -16.17 8.47
N PRO A 480 32.63 -14.90 8.05
CA PRO A 480 32.30 -13.79 8.93
C PRO A 480 30.81 -13.86 9.32
N PRO A 481 30.47 -13.98 10.63
CA PRO A 481 29.08 -14.15 11.08
C PRO A 481 28.13 -13.06 10.58
N VAL A 482 28.63 -11.84 10.37
CA VAL A 482 27.86 -10.70 9.85
C VAL A 482 27.16 -10.95 8.50
N LEU A 483 27.57 -11.96 7.71
CA LEU A 483 26.81 -12.35 6.52
C LEU A 483 25.38 -12.82 6.86
N ALA A 484 25.16 -13.38 8.04
CA ALA A 484 23.82 -13.67 8.57
C ALA A 484 23.03 -12.39 8.86
N ASP A 485 23.62 -11.44 9.60
CA ASP A 485 23.00 -10.15 9.93
C ASP A 485 22.65 -9.34 8.66
N LEU A 486 23.50 -9.42 7.63
CA LEU A 486 23.28 -8.78 6.35
C LEU A 486 22.19 -9.48 5.52
N ALA A 487 22.19 -10.82 5.44
CA ALA A 487 21.12 -11.57 4.77
C ALA A 487 19.76 -11.29 5.43
N TYR A 488 19.73 -11.25 6.77
CA TYR A 488 18.58 -10.83 7.56
C TYR A 488 18.15 -9.39 7.24
N SER A 489 19.08 -8.43 7.26
CA SER A 489 18.82 -7.02 6.96
C SER A 489 18.25 -6.82 5.55
N LEU A 490 18.75 -7.56 4.55
CA LEU A 490 18.22 -7.56 3.20
C LEU A 490 16.78 -8.11 3.14
N GLY A 491 16.47 -9.13 3.94
CA GLY A 491 15.10 -9.64 4.08
C GLY A 491 14.13 -8.60 4.65
N VAL A 492 14.52 -7.91 5.73
CA VAL A 492 13.68 -6.87 6.38
C VAL A 492 13.53 -5.61 5.54
N ALA A 493 14.59 -5.23 4.81
CA ALA A 493 14.58 -4.08 3.91
C ALA A 493 13.84 -4.33 2.58
N GLY A 494 13.54 -5.59 2.25
CA GLY A 494 12.81 -5.97 1.04
C GLY A 494 13.68 -6.15 -0.21
N HIS A 495 14.89 -6.70 -0.09
CA HIS A 495 15.80 -6.99 -1.21
C HIS A 495 15.73 -8.46 -1.66
N TRP A 496 14.53 -9.00 -1.81
CA TRP A 496 14.31 -10.42 -2.09
C TRP A 496 14.95 -10.88 -3.40
N GLN A 497 15.00 -10.02 -4.42
CA GLN A 497 15.62 -10.35 -5.72
C GLN A 497 17.12 -10.64 -5.56
N VAL A 498 17.81 -9.92 -4.67
CA VAL A 498 19.23 -10.15 -4.36
C VAL A 498 19.39 -11.54 -3.75
N LEU A 499 18.60 -11.86 -2.71
CA LEU A 499 18.63 -13.15 -2.02
C LEU A 499 18.26 -14.32 -2.93
N ALA A 500 17.28 -14.14 -3.83
CA ALA A 500 16.89 -15.13 -4.83
C ALA A 500 17.99 -15.42 -5.86
N SER A 501 18.81 -14.42 -6.20
CA SER A 501 19.85 -14.49 -7.23
C SER A 501 21.20 -15.07 -6.77
N LEU A 502 21.35 -15.40 -5.48
CA LEU A 502 22.67 -15.72 -4.91
C LEU A 502 23.31 -16.96 -5.54
N PRO A 503 24.64 -16.96 -5.72
CA PRO A 503 25.37 -18.10 -6.27
C PRO A 503 25.26 -19.34 -5.35
N ALA A 504 25.56 -20.51 -5.89
CA ALA A 504 25.79 -21.72 -5.08
C ALA A 504 27.31 -21.96 -4.98
N PRO A 505 28.00 -21.45 -3.94
CA PRO A 505 29.44 -21.63 -3.81
C PRO A 505 29.78 -23.07 -3.43
N ASP A 506 30.31 -23.84 -4.37
CA ASP A 506 30.63 -25.25 -4.13
C ASP A 506 31.87 -25.48 -3.26
N ALA A 507 32.75 -24.48 -3.11
CA ALA A 507 33.97 -24.59 -2.34
C ALA A 507 33.78 -24.56 -0.82
N VAL A 508 32.69 -23.95 -0.31
CA VAL A 508 32.49 -23.67 1.13
C VAL A 508 31.07 -24.09 1.54
N PRO A 509 30.90 -25.22 2.26
CA PRO A 509 29.59 -25.78 2.58
C PRO A 509 28.64 -24.85 3.33
N GLU A 510 29.17 -24.05 4.27
CA GLU A 510 28.42 -23.13 5.11
C GLU A 510 27.84 -21.98 4.27
N LEU A 511 28.64 -21.41 3.37
CA LEU A 511 28.16 -20.37 2.43
C LEU A 511 27.16 -20.93 1.41
N ARG A 512 27.29 -22.21 1.03
CA ARG A 512 26.30 -22.90 0.18
C ARG A 512 24.96 -23.01 0.90
N ARG A 513 24.97 -23.36 2.19
CA ARG A 513 23.77 -23.46 3.04
C ARG A 513 23.14 -22.09 3.25
N LEU A 514 23.92 -21.07 3.64
CA LEU A 514 23.46 -19.68 3.78
C LEU A 514 22.75 -19.18 2.52
N SER A 515 23.38 -19.37 1.35
CA SER A 515 22.81 -18.97 0.05
C SER A 515 21.55 -19.77 -0.31
N ALA A 516 21.50 -21.06 0.03
CA ALA A 516 20.32 -21.89 -0.20
C ALA A 516 19.15 -21.51 0.72
N VAL A 517 19.41 -21.20 1.99
CA VAL A 517 18.41 -20.69 2.95
C VAL A 517 17.86 -19.37 2.45
N ALA A 518 18.72 -18.41 2.11
CA ALA A 518 18.35 -17.11 1.59
C ALA A 518 17.47 -17.21 0.33
N ARG A 519 17.80 -18.07 -0.64
CA ARG A 519 16.95 -18.32 -1.82
C ARG A 519 15.61 -18.98 -1.46
N LEU A 520 15.58 -19.84 -0.45
CA LEU A 520 14.36 -20.54 -0.03
C LEU A 520 13.37 -19.60 0.67
N THR A 521 13.83 -18.57 1.39
CA THR A 521 12.93 -17.54 1.97
C THR A 521 12.13 -16.81 0.89
N THR A 522 12.70 -16.64 -0.31
CA THR A 522 12.12 -15.89 -1.42
C THR A 522 11.30 -16.72 -2.40
N ARG A 523 11.16 -18.03 -2.18
CA ARG A 523 10.34 -18.89 -3.04
C ARG A 523 8.85 -18.67 -2.77
N GLY A 524 8.14 -18.18 -3.79
CA GLY A 524 6.68 -18.04 -3.79
C GLY A 524 5.93 -19.22 -4.41
N ASP A 525 6.65 -20.18 -5.01
CA ASP A 525 6.08 -21.34 -5.71
C ASP A 525 5.79 -22.55 -4.79
N LEU A 526 6.24 -22.48 -3.54
CA LEU A 526 5.98 -23.45 -2.49
C LEU A 526 5.01 -22.87 -1.45
N ASN A 527 4.11 -23.70 -0.91
CA ASN A 527 3.20 -23.27 0.16
C ASN A 527 3.95 -23.06 1.50
N ALA A 528 3.25 -22.63 2.55
CA ALA A 528 3.88 -22.33 3.85
C ALA A 528 4.52 -23.57 4.53
N GLU A 529 3.83 -24.71 4.50
CA GLU A 529 4.28 -25.95 5.15
C GLU A 529 5.45 -26.58 4.39
N ASP A 530 5.36 -26.70 3.07
CA ASP A 530 6.45 -27.26 2.24
C ASP A 530 7.74 -26.41 2.35
N ARG A 531 7.61 -25.08 2.49
CA ARG A 531 8.75 -24.20 2.76
C ARG A 531 9.36 -24.40 4.14
N TYR A 532 8.53 -24.62 5.17
CA TYR A 532 9.03 -24.92 6.50
C TYR A 532 9.78 -26.27 6.51
N GLN A 533 9.21 -27.33 5.94
CA GLN A 533 9.87 -28.63 5.86
C GLN A 533 11.16 -28.58 5.04
N ALA A 534 11.15 -27.97 3.85
CA ALA A 534 12.36 -27.81 3.04
C ALA A 534 13.45 -26.97 3.76
N MET A 535 13.06 -25.99 4.58
CA MET A 535 14.00 -25.21 5.39
C MET A 535 14.59 -26.07 6.50
N HIS A 536 13.75 -26.83 7.20
CA HIS A 536 14.14 -27.74 8.29
C HIS A 536 15.09 -28.84 7.80
N GLU A 537 14.82 -29.46 6.65
CA GLU A 537 15.72 -30.43 6.00
C GLU A 537 17.05 -29.81 5.57
N LEU A 538 17.03 -28.57 5.06
CA LEU A 538 18.22 -27.86 4.57
C LEU A 538 19.19 -27.45 5.70
N VAL A 539 18.65 -27.05 6.87
CA VAL A 539 19.48 -26.61 8.00
C VAL A 539 19.80 -27.75 8.97
N GLY A 540 18.82 -28.60 9.32
CA GLY A 540 19.03 -29.76 10.19
C GLY A 540 19.78 -29.43 11.48
N GLU A 541 20.84 -30.19 11.78
CA GLU A 541 21.71 -30.01 12.96
C GLU A 541 22.45 -28.65 13.01
N HIS A 542 22.39 -27.84 11.95
CA HIS A 542 23.06 -26.54 11.89
C HIS A 542 22.25 -25.41 12.54
N ALA A 543 20.99 -25.66 12.93
CA ALA A 543 20.15 -24.71 13.66
C ALA A 543 20.04 -25.00 15.17
N THR A 544 20.69 -26.05 15.70
CA THR A 544 20.59 -26.40 17.13
C THR A 544 21.34 -25.41 18.03
N PRO A 545 20.95 -25.27 19.32
CA PRO A 545 21.65 -24.39 20.28
C PRO A 545 23.15 -24.71 20.44
N GLU A 546 23.54 -25.97 20.26
CA GLU A 546 24.91 -26.46 20.37
C GLU A 546 25.71 -26.34 19.06
N SER A 547 25.11 -25.85 17.98
CA SER A 547 25.75 -25.80 16.66
C SER A 547 26.91 -24.81 16.62
N ALA A 548 28.01 -25.23 16.01
CA ALA A 548 29.19 -24.39 15.75
C ALA A 548 29.13 -23.66 14.39
N ASP A 549 28.01 -23.75 13.66
CA ASP A 549 27.81 -23.03 12.40
C ASP A 549 27.68 -21.52 12.67
N PRO A 550 28.51 -20.65 12.05
CA PRO A 550 28.51 -19.21 12.33
C PRO A 550 27.22 -18.49 11.89
N PHE A 551 26.30 -19.18 11.22
CA PHE A 551 25.02 -18.63 10.76
C PHE A 551 23.81 -19.28 11.49
N ALA A 552 24.03 -20.05 12.57
CA ALA A 552 22.98 -20.82 13.24
C ALA A 552 21.79 -19.97 13.75
N ASP A 553 22.01 -18.75 14.24
CA ASP A 553 20.93 -17.86 14.68
C ASP A 553 20.04 -17.38 13.52
N TYR A 554 20.61 -17.16 12.33
CA TYR A 554 19.82 -16.86 11.13
C TYR A 554 18.96 -18.05 10.71
N TYR A 555 19.50 -19.27 10.78
CA TYR A 555 18.73 -20.47 10.51
C TYR A 555 17.58 -20.67 11.51
N ARG A 556 17.82 -20.45 12.82
CA ARG A 556 16.77 -20.44 13.85
C ARG A 556 15.70 -19.38 13.57
N TRP A 557 16.11 -18.16 13.21
CA TRP A 557 15.18 -17.07 12.91
C TRP A 557 14.30 -17.39 11.69
N GLU A 558 14.88 -17.89 10.60
CA GLU A 558 14.12 -18.26 9.40
C GLU A 558 13.22 -19.47 9.65
N LEU A 559 13.68 -20.49 10.40
CA LEU A 559 12.83 -21.60 10.83
C LEU A 559 11.64 -21.13 11.67
N GLY A 560 11.89 -20.31 12.70
CA GLY A 560 10.84 -19.78 13.57
C GLY A 560 9.83 -18.94 12.81
N THR A 561 10.29 -18.12 11.87
CA THR A 561 9.42 -17.29 11.01
C THR A 561 8.64 -18.15 10.01
N ARG A 562 9.21 -19.21 9.44
CA ARG A 562 8.46 -20.13 8.56
C ARG A 562 7.48 -21.01 9.32
N ALA A 563 7.85 -21.52 10.49
CA ALA A 563 6.95 -22.24 11.40
C ALA A 563 5.74 -21.36 11.79
N HIS A 564 5.97 -20.09 12.13
CA HIS A 564 4.90 -19.13 12.39
C HIS A 564 3.94 -19.00 11.20
N VAL A 565 4.46 -18.79 9.99
CA VAL A 565 3.64 -18.64 8.77
C VAL A 565 2.91 -19.94 8.39
N ALA A 566 3.46 -21.11 8.75
CA ALA A 566 2.80 -22.40 8.62
C ALA A 566 1.77 -22.71 9.74
N GLY A 567 1.60 -21.80 10.71
CA GLY A 567 0.69 -21.99 11.85
C GLY A 567 1.25 -22.85 13.00
N ARG A 568 2.51 -23.27 12.92
CA ARG A 568 3.22 -24.09 13.92
C ARG A 568 3.73 -23.20 15.06
N LEU A 569 2.81 -22.65 15.84
CA LEU A 569 3.12 -21.58 16.80
C LEU A 569 4.03 -22.03 17.94
N ASP A 570 3.94 -23.28 18.42
CA ASP A 570 4.84 -23.75 19.49
C ASP A 570 6.27 -24.00 18.96
N GLU A 571 6.43 -24.67 17.82
CA GLU A 571 7.74 -24.84 17.15
C GLU A 571 8.40 -23.49 16.83
N ALA A 572 7.61 -22.50 16.41
CA ALA A 572 8.10 -21.14 16.20
C ALA A 572 8.64 -20.49 17.49
N ILE A 573 8.00 -20.72 18.64
CA ILE A 573 8.52 -20.26 19.94
C ILE A 573 9.81 -20.99 20.29
N GLU A 574 9.90 -22.31 20.06
CA GLU A 574 11.09 -23.10 20.35
C GLU A 574 12.31 -22.59 19.58
N HIS A 575 12.19 -22.42 18.26
CA HIS A 575 13.27 -21.89 17.41
C HIS A 575 13.68 -20.46 17.80
N LEU A 576 12.72 -19.56 18.02
CA LEU A 576 13.00 -18.16 18.32
C LEU A 576 13.52 -17.93 19.75
N SER A 577 13.07 -18.72 20.72
CA SER A 577 13.53 -18.61 22.12
C SER A 577 14.92 -19.22 22.33
N ALA A 578 15.41 -20.02 21.38
CA ALA A 578 16.76 -20.55 21.35
C ALA A 578 17.81 -19.55 20.83
N ILE A 579 17.39 -18.40 20.29
CA ILE A 579 18.28 -17.32 19.85
C ILE A 579 18.64 -16.47 21.08
N ALA A 580 19.93 -16.27 21.32
CA ALA A 580 20.40 -15.43 22.41
C ALA A 580 20.08 -13.95 22.14
N ALA A 581 19.43 -13.28 23.10
CA ALA A 581 18.97 -11.89 22.93
C ALA A 581 20.06 -10.82 23.17
N ASP A 582 21.26 -11.22 23.61
CA ASP A 582 22.34 -10.34 24.02
C ASP A 582 23.36 -10.08 22.89
N GLY A 583 23.31 -8.86 22.34
CA GLY A 583 24.40 -8.28 21.55
C GLY A 583 24.42 -8.59 20.05
N SER A 584 23.49 -9.39 19.52
CA SER A 584 23.33 -9.63 18.07
C SER A 584 22.05 -9.00 17.50
N LEU A 585 22.09 -8.60 16.22
CA LEU A 585 20.95 -8.00 15.53
C LEU A 585 19.77 -8.98 15.43
N ILE A 586 20.07 -10.23 15.08
CA ILE A 586 19.07 -11.31 14.96
C ILE A 586 18.49 -11.66 16.33
N GLY A 587 19.30 -11.60 17.40
CA GLY A 587 18.86 -11.79 18.79
C GLY A 587 17.91 -10.72 19.28
N ALA A 588 18.22 -9.44 19.06
CA ALA A 588 17.27 -8.35 19.31
C ALA A 588 15.99 -8.52 18.48
N SER A 589 16.14 -8.93 17.22
CA SER A 589 15.02 -9.16 16.30
C SER A 589 14.13 -10.36 16.66
N ALA A 590 14.65 -11.36 17.40
CA ALA A 590 13.90 -12.52 17.89
C ALA A 590 12.64 -12.10 18.68
N LEU A 591 12.71 -10.98 19.39
CA LEU A 591 11.60 -10.38 20.14
C LEU A 591 10.36 -10.12 19.27
N PHE A 592 10.53 -9.68 18.03
CA PHE A 592 9.41 -9.42 17.12
C PHE A 592 8.74 -10.69 16.63
N GLY A 593 9.49 -11.76 16.36
CA GLY A 593 8.91 -13.06 16.00
C GLY A 593 8.14 -13.67 17.18
N LEU A 594 8.68 -13.54 18.40
CA LEU A 594 7.99 -13.96 19.63
C LEU A 594 6.74 -13.11 19.91
N ALA A 595 6.77 -11.83 19.56
CA ALA A 595 5.62 -10.93 19.68
C ALA A 595 4.54 -11.25 18.65
N ASP A 596 4.88 -11.48 17.38
CA ASP A 596 3.92 -11.87 16.33
C ASP A 596 3.26 -13.23 16.68
N ASN A 597 4.03 -14.15 17.26
CA ASN A 597 3.49 -15.39 17.79
C ASN A 597 2.49 -15.15 18.96
N ALA A 598 2.88 -14.30 19.93
CA ALA A 598 2.00 -13.92 21.04
C ALA A 598 0.73 -13.20 20.57
N LEU A 599 0.83 -12.37 19.53
CA LEU A 599 -0.28 -11.69 18.86
C LEU A 599 -1.30 -12.72 18.32
N ARG A 600 -0.84 -13.73 17.56
CA ARG A 600 -1.70 -14.81 17.05
C ARG A 600 -2.35 -15.65 18.15
N ARG A 601 -1.66 -15.85 19.28
CA ARG A 601 -2.21 -16.53 20.48
C ARG A 601 -3.14 -15.65 21.32
N GLY A 602 -3.28 -14.36 21.00
CA GLY A 602 -4.10 -13.43 21.77
C GLY A 602 -3.49 -12.99 23.12
N ASP A 603 -2.17 -13.14 23.30
CA ASP A 603 -1.45 -12.66 24.49
C ASP A 603 -0.86 -11.26 24.26
N TYR A 604 -1.76 -10.27 24.20
CA TYR A 604 -1.42 -8.87 23.93
C TYR A 604 -0.55 -8.23 25.03
N ARG A 605 -0.62 -8.74 26.27
CA ARG A 605 0.29 -8.32 27.35
C ARG A 605 1.71 -8.81 27.10
N ARG A 606 1.89 -10.05 26.62
CA ARG A 606 3.21 -10.53 26.21
C ARG A 606 3.75 -9.78 25.01
N VAL A 607 2.91 -9.36 24.06
CA VAL A 607 3.33 -8.47 22.96
C VAL A 607 3.92 -7.17 23.51
N ALA A 608 3.18 -6.45 24.36
CA ALA A 608 3.67 -5.22 24.98
C ALA A 608 4.98 -5.43 25.75
N ASN A 609 5.05 -6.46 26.62
CA ASN A 609 6.25 -6.79 27.40
C ASN A 609 7.48 -7.22 26.56
N LEU A 610 7.30 -7.59 25.28
CA LEU A 610 8.39 -7.89 24.34
C LEU A 610 8.81 -6.64 23.58
N MET A 611 7.85 -5.78 23.20
CA MET A 611 8.12 -4.52 22.51
C MET A 611 8.76 -3.47 23.44
N ASP A 612 8.43 -3.47 24.74
CA ASP A 612 9.13 -2.69 25.78
C ASP A 612 10.64 -3.05 25.92
N LYS A 613 11.09 -4.14 25.28
CA LYS A 613 12.50 -4.61 25.27
C LYS A 613 13.18 -4.46 23.91
N ALA A 614 12.44 -4.13 22.86
CA ALA A 614 13.00 -3.83 21.56
C ALA A 614 13.68 -2.46 21.58
N THR A 615 14.53 -2.17 20.58
CA THR A 615 15.11 -0.83 20.43
C THR A 615 14.07 0.12 19.84
N ASP A 616 14.17 1.41 20.17
CA ASP A 616 13.32 2.48 19.63
C ASP A 616 14.10 3.31 18.59
N GLU A 617 14.96 2.65 17.81
CA GLU A 617 15.86 3.26 16.83
C GLU A 617 15.67 2.64 15.43
N GLY A 618 15.99 3.41 14.39
CA GLY A 618 16.09 2.95 13.00
C GLY A 618 14.85 2.20 12.49
N LEU A 619 15.08 0.99 11.95
CA LEU A 619 14.02 0.10 11.47
C LEU A 619 13.20 -0.55 12.61
N ASP A 620 13.77 -0.70 13.81
CA ASP A 620 13.08 -1.35 14.93
C ASP A 620 11.96 -0.48 15.49
N ARG A 621 12.15 0.84 15.57
CA ARG A 621 11.09 1.81 15.88
C ARG A 621 9.86 1.67 14.97
N ILE A 622 10.08 1.47 13.67
CA ILE A 622 9.00 1.24 12.68
C ILE A 622 8.26 -0.07 13.00
N ARG A 623 9.00 -1.13 13.31
CA ARG A 623 8.47 -2.47 13.65
C ARG A 623 7.71 -2.47 14.98
N VAL A 624 8.19 -1.75 15.99
CA VAL A 624 7.55 -1.61 17.31
C VAL A 624 6.20 -0.92 17.16
N ALA A 625 6.15 0.20 16.41
CA ALA A 625 4.90 0.90 16.13
C ALA A 625 3.89 0.02 15.37
N ASP A 626 4.33 -0.76 14.36
CA ASP A 626 3.46 -1.69 13.63
C ASP A 626 2.87 -2.79 14.53
N MET A 627 3.72 -3.42 15.35
CA MET A 627 3.33 -4.51 16.27
C MET A 627 2.39 -4.03 17.38
N LEU A 628 2.67 -2.87 17.98
CA LEU A 628 1.79 -2.24 18.97
C LEU A 628 0.49 -1.73 18.32
N GLY A 629 0.53 -1.26 17.08
CA GLY A 629 -0.65 -0.87 16.31
C GLY A 629 -1.64 -2.02 16.13
N HIS A 630 -1.16 -3.21 15.72
CA HIS A 630 -1.99 -4.42 15.66
C HIS A 630 -2.56 -4.81 17.02
N THR A 631 -1.71 -4.78 18.05
CA THR A 631 -2.10 -5.04 19.45
C THR A 631 -3.25 -4.11 19.87
N TYR A 632 -3.21 -2.85 19.47
CA TYR A 632 -4.24 -1.84 19.77
C TYR A 632 -5.53 -2.04 18.96
N ILE A 633 -5.47 -2.44 17.68
CA ILE A 633 -6.67 -2.84 16.90
C ILE A 633 -7.44 -3.94 17.64
N HIS A 634 -6.76 -5.01 18.06
CA HIS A 634 -7.41 -6.16 18.73
C HIS A 634 -7.99 -5.83 20.12
N ASN A 635 -7.58 -4.71 20.72
CA ASN A 635 -8.10 -4.21 22.00
C ASN A 635 -9.11 -3.05 21.81
N ALA A 636 -9.62 -2.83 20.59
CA ALA A 636 -10.52 -1.74 20.20
C ALA A 636 -10.00 -0.32 20.53
N ARG A 637 -8.67 -0.13 20.48
CA ARG A 637 -7.99 1.16 20.65
C ARG A 637 -7.66 1.78 19.29
N PHE A 638 -8.67 1.89 18.43
CA PHE A 638 -8.51 2.22 17.01
C PHE A 638 -7.78 3.54 16.74
N ALA A 639 -8.10 4.60 17.51
CA ALA A 639 -7.44 5.90 17.37
C ALA A 639 -5.98 5.90 17.86
N ASP A 640 -5.63 5.03 18.82
CA ASP A 640 -4.24 4.87 19.24
C ASP A 640 -3.45 4.06 18.19
N ALA A 641 -4.05 3.02 17.63
CA ALA A 641 -3.47 2.24 16.53
C ALA A 641 -3.22 3.12 15.29
N ALA A 642 -4.17 3.97 14.92
CA ALA A 642 -4.01 4.90 13.79
C ALA A 642 -2.79 5.82 13.96
N ARG A 643 -2.57 6.39 15.16
CA ARG A 643 -1.39 7.22 15.46
C ARG A 643 -0.06 6.47 15.36
N LEU A 644 -0.05 5.19 15.75
CA LEU A 644 1.13 4.34 15.57
C LEU A 644 1.40 4.10 14.08
N PHE A 645 0.39 3.72 13.29
CA PHE A 645 0.56 3.49 11.86
C PHE A 645 0.84 4.77 11.04
N GLU A 646 0.35 5.95 11.48
CA GLU A 646 0.78 7.26 10.97
C GLU A 646 2.29 7.45 11.18
N THR A 647 2.79 7.18 12.39
CA THR A 647 4.22 7.25 12.72
C THR A 647 5.04 6.27 11.85
N THR A 648 4.57 5.02 11.68
CA THR A 648 5.16 4.02 10.80
C THR A 648 5.20 4.49 9.34
N LEU A 649 4.13 5.13 8.86
CA LEU A 649 3.99 5.62 7.49
C LEU A 649 4.93 6.80 7.19
N GLU A 650 5.00 7.78 8.08
CA GLU A 650 5.92 8.93 7.96
C GLU A 650 7.38 8.47 7.95
N ALA A 651 7.74 7.55 8.85
CA ALA A 651 9.08 6.98 8.92
C ALA A 651 9.44 6.18 7.65
N ALA A 652 8.52 5.35 7.14
CA ALA A 652 8.72 4.57 5.92
C ALA A 652 8.85 5.45 4.65
N GLN A 653 8.09 6.55 4.58
CA GLN A 653 8.18 7.53 3.49
C GLN A 653 9.51 8.30 3.52
N ALA A 654 9.95 8.76 4.70
CA ALA A 654 11.25 9.40 4.88
C ALA A 654 12.41 8.45 4.57
N ALA A 655 12.24 7.16 4.89
CA ALA A 655 13.19 6.10 4.60
C ALA A 655 13.27 5.72 3.12
N GLY A 656 12.17 5.86 2.36
CA GLY A 656 12.05 5.37 1.00
C GLY A 656 11.98 3.84 0.92
N THR A 657 11.23 3.21 1.83
CA THR A 657 11.02 1.75 1.93
C THR A 657 9.59 1.36 1.50
N PRO A 658 9.33 1.06 0.21
CA PRO A 658 7.97 0.92 -0.31
C PRO A 658 7.13 -0.17 0.36
N LEU A 659 7.75 -1.28 0.78
CA LEU A 659 7.08 -2.35 1.54
C LEU A 659 6.49 -1.83 2.85
N TRP A 660 7.28 -1.08 3.62
CA TRP A 660 6.86 -0.53 4.91
C TRP A 660 5.85 0.61 4.73
N GLU A 661 5.97 1.41 3.68
CA GLU A 661 4.99 2.44 3.32
C GLU A 661 3.63 1.80 2.99
N ALA A 662 3.62 0.77 2.13
CA ALA A 662 2.44 0.00 1.77
C ALA A 662 1.76 -0.61 3.00
N ARG A 663 2.56 -1.29 3.84
CA ARG A 663 2.12 -1.94 5.08
C ARG A 663 1.51 -0.95 6.06
N ALA A 664 2.20 0.15 6.36
CA ALA A 664 1.70 1.20 7.24
C ALA A 664 0.40 1.82 6.72
N LEU A 665 0.29 2.05 5.41
CA LEU A 665 -0.89 2.68 4.81
C LEU A 665 -2.13 1.76 4.84
N ARG A 666 -1.97 0.44 4.61
CA ARG A 666 -3.09 -0.51 4.79
C ARG A 666 -3.48 -0.68 6.26
N HIS A 667 -2.52 -0.69 7.19
CA HIS A 667 -2.81 -0.86 8.61
C HIS A 667 -3.47 0.39 9.21
N LEU A 668 -3.07 1.59 8.73
CA LEU A 668 -3.78 2.83 9.02
C LEU A 668 -5.23 2.79 8.52
N ALA A 669 -5.50 2.27 7.31
CA ALA A 669 -6.86 2.09 6.82
C ALA A 669 -7.67 1.09 7.69
N LEU A 670 -7.07 -0.05 8.09
CA LEU A 670 -7.69 -1.02 9.01
C LEU A 670 -7.96 -0.45 10.43
N ALA A 671 -7.18 0.54 10.87
CA ALA A 671 -7.43 1.25 12.13
C ALA A 671 -8.54 2.30 11.98
N LEU A 672 -8.53 3.08 10.89
CA LEU A 672 -9.51 4.14 10.64
C LEU A 672 -10.90 3.62 10.29
N MET A 673 -11.02 2.44 9.68
CA MET A 673 -12.31 1.91 9.19
C MET A 673 -13.39 1.78 10.28
N TRP A 674 -12.99 1.72 11.55
CA TRP A 674 -13.89 1.61 12.69
C TRP A 674 -14.56 2.93 13.10
N TYR A 675 -13.99 4.08 12.73
CA TYR A 675 -14.46 5.38 13.24
C TYR A 675 -14.37 6.58 12.29
N ASP A 676 -13.58 6.51 11.22
CA ASP A 676 -13.37 7.58 10.22
C ASP A 676 -13.48 6.99 8.80
N PRO A 677 -14.72 6.81 8.29
CA PRO A 677 -14.95 6.18 6.99
C PRO A 677 -14.46 7.04 5.83
N ASP A 678 -14.56 8.37 5.94
CA ASP A 678 -14.16 9.30 4.89
C ASP A 678 -12.65 9.26 4.65
N ARG A 679 -11.86 9.27 5.74
CA ARG A 679 -10.41 9.15 5.65
C ARG A 679 -9.98 7.74 5.21
N THR A 680 -10.66 6.69 5.66
CA THR A 680 -10.42 5.32 5.16
C THR A 680 -10.59 5.26 3.64
N LEU A 681 -11.71 5.74 3.10
CA LEU A 681 -11.97 5.71 1.65
C LEU A 681 -11.05 6.62 0.84
N ALA A 682 -10.52 7.70 1.43
CA ALA A 682 -9.49 8.53 0.81
C ALA A 682 -8.12 7.84 0.74
N LEU A 683 -7.78 6.99 1.73
CA LEU A 683 -6.49 6.29 1.79
C LEU A 683 -6.49 4.96 1.03
N VAL A 684 -7.61 4.23 1.01
CA VAL A 684 -7.73 2.88 0.42
C VAL A 684 -7.19 2.79 -1.01
N PRO A 685 -7.47 3.71 -1.96
CA PRO A 685 -6.95 3.59 -3.33
C PRO A 685 -5.42 3.53 -3.36
N ARG A 686 -4.75 4.47 -2.69
CA ARG A 686 -3.29 4.48 -2.57
C ARG A 686 -2.77 3.28 -1.77
N ALA A 687 -3.47 2.86 -0.71
CA ALA A 687 -3.12 1.66 0.05
C ALA A 687 -3.17 0.41 -0.83
N ARG A 688 -4.22 0.26 -1.65
CA ARG A 688 -4.40 -0.87 -2.56
C ARG A 688 -3.35 -0.88 -3.67
N ASP A 689 -3.08 0.27 -4.29
CA ASP A 689 -2.04 0.40 -5.31
C ASP A 689 -0.67 0.05 -4.70
N LEU A 690 -0.32 0.62 -3.53
CA LEU A 690 0.94 0.33 -2.84
C LEU A 690 1.05 -1.09 -2.27
N ASN A 691 -0.07 -1.78 -1.96
CA ASN A 691 -0.01 -3.18 -1.52
C ASN A 691 -0.02 -4.16 -2.68
N SER A 692 -0.64 -3.81 -3.80
CA SER A 692 -0.36 -4.48 -5.07
C SER A 692 1.14 -4.39 -5.34
N ALA A 693 1.73 -3.19 -5.18
CA ALA A 693 3.09 -2.97 -4.65
C ALA A 693 4.23 -3.76 -5.32
N VAL A 694 5.26 -4.31 -4.65
CA VAL A 694 5.41 -4.99 -3.35
C VAL A 694 4.72 -6.36 -3.18
N GLY A 695 3.76 -6.72 -4.04
CA GLY A 695 3.22 -8.08 -4.13
C GLY A 695 2.37 -8.57 -2.94
N GLU A 696 1.98 -7.68 -2.02
CA GLU A 696 1.25 -8.01 -0.80
C GLU A 696 -0.26 -8.19 -1.08
N LEU A 697 -0.62 -9.28 -1.79
CA LEU A 697 -2.01 -9.59 -2.18
C LEU A 697 -2.96 -9.77 -0.96
N ILE A 698 -2.43 -10.19 0.19
CA ILE A 698 -3.18 -10.21 1.46
C ILE A 698 -3.50 -8.77 1.90
N GLY A 699 -2.56 -7.84 1.75
CA GLY A 699 -2.75 -6.42 2.00
C GLY A 699 -3.78 -5.77 1.07
N VAL A 700 -3.90 -6.23 -0.17
CA VAL A 700 -4.94 -5.83 -1.13
C VAL A 700 -6.34 -6.24 -0.62
N ALA A 701 -6.50 -7.46 -0.13
CA ALA A 701 -7.75 -7.93 0.47
C ALA A 701 -8.09 -7.19 1.78
N GLN A 702 -7.09 -6.85 2.59
CA GLN A 702 -7.24 -6.00 3.77
C GLN A 702 -7.74 -4.58 3.42
N CYS A 703 -7.34 -4.03 2.26
CA CYS A 703 -7.86 -2.74 1.78
C CYS A 703 -9.34 -2.83 1.36
N ASP A 704 -9.78 -3.91 0.71
CA ASP A 704 -11.20 -4.13 0.38
C ASP A 704 -12.05 -4.32 1.64
N LEU A 705 -11.51 -4.99 2.66
CA LEU A 705 -12.16 -5.13 3.97
C LEU A 705 -12.30 -3.78 4.68
N ALA A 706 -11.28 -2.91 4.63
CA ALA A 706 -11.33 -1.55 5.16
C ALA A 706 -12.37 -0.68 4.44
N ALA A 707 -12.42 -0.76 3.11
CA ALA A 707 -13.44 -0.07 2.32
C ALA A 707 -14.85 -0.58 2.62
N SER A 708 -15.04 -1.90 2.74
CA SER A 708 -16.33 -2.50 3.11
C SER A 708 -16.91 -1.91 4.40
N MET A 709 -16.10 -1.86 5.47
CA MET A 709 -16.53 -1.31 6.74
C MET A 709 -16.79 0.20 6.66
N ALA A 710 -15.98 0.94 5.91
CA ALA A 710 -16.18 2.38 5.70
C ALA A 710 -17.48 2.70 4.91
N HIS A 711 -17.78 1.93 3.86
CA HIS A 711 -19.05 2.01 3.13
C HIS A 711 -20.25 1.62 4.01
N ALA A 712 -20.12 0.61 4.86
CA ALA A 712 -21.16 0.26 5.84
C ALA A 712 -21.45 1.41 6.81
N LEU A 713 -20.40 2.10 7.29
CA LEU A 713 -20.53 3.31 8.13
C LEU A 713 -21.10 4.54 7.39
N ARG A 714 -21.23 4.50 6.06
CA ARG A 714 -21.93 5.50 5.24
C ARG A 714 -23.36 5.08 4.85
N GLY A 715 -23.81 3.88 5.20
CA GLY A 715 -25.10 3.32 4.76
C GLY A 715 -25.08 2.73 3.35
N GLU A 716 -23.90 2.57 2.73
CA GLU A 716 -23.74 2.10 1.35
C GLU A 716 -23.73 0.55 1.30
N HIS A 717 -24.79 -0.07 1.83
CA HIS A 717 -24.83 -1.49 2.20
C HIS A 717 -24.48 -2.49 1.08
N THR A 718 -24.96 -2.27 -0.15
CA THR A 718 -24.66 -3.15 -1.29
C THR A 718 -23.16 -3.13 -1.62
N GLN A 719 -22.56 -1.95 -1.67
CA GLN A 719 -21.14 -1.78 -1.94
C GLN A 719 -20.28 -2.35 -0.81
N ALA A 720 -20.71 -2.19 0.44
CA ALA A 720 -20.08 -2.81 1.59
C ALA A 720 -20.07 -4.35 1.49
N ALA A 721 -21.19 -4.97 1.09
CA ALA A 721 -21.31 -6.41 0.93
C ALA A 721 -20.43 -6.95 -0.21
N ASP A 722 -20.47 -6.31 -1.39
CA ASP A 722 -19.68 -6.72 -2.57
C ASP A 722 -18.17 -6.71 -2.28
N LEU A 723 -17.69 -5.68 -1.56
CA LEU A 723 -16.29 -5.57 -1.14
C LEU A 723 -15.91 -6.63 -0.10
N LEU A 724 -16.81 -6.97 0.82
CA LEU A 724 -16.56 -8.01 1.83
C LEU A 724 -16.51 -9.41 1.20
N ASP A 725 -17.33 -9.67 0.19
CA ASP A 725 -17.28 -10.90 -0.60
C ASP A 725 -16.05 -10.95 -1.53
N ALA A 726 -15.56 -9.81 -2.01
CA ALA A 726 -14.28 -9.75 -2.73
C ALA A 726 -13.10 -10.10 -1.80
N ALA A 727 -13.00 -9.46 -0.63
CA ALA A 727 -11.95 -9.73 0.36
C ALA A 727 -11.96 -11.20 0.84
N ALA A 728 -13.14 -11.73 1.17
CA ALA A 728 -13.29 -13.13 1.61
C ALA A 728 -12.86 -14.15 0.53
N ARG A 729 -13.19 -13.89 -0.75
CA ARG A 729 -12.71 -14.73 -1.86
C ARG A 729 -11.19 -14.64 -2.03
N GLN A 730 -10.61 -13.45 -1.97
CA GLN A 730 -9.16 -13.27 -2.10
C GLN A 730 -8.39 -13.99 -0.99
N TYR A 731 -8.77 -13.85 0.28
CA TYR A 731 -8.12 -14.62 1.36
C TYR A 731 -8.19 -16.13 1.12
N LYS A 732 -9.35 -16.63 0.67
CA LYS A 732 -9.53 -18.06 0.35
C LYS A 732 -8.68 -18.51 -0.84
N GLU A 733 -8.60 -17.72 -1.90
CA GLU A 733 -7.79 -18.00 -3.10
C GLU A 733 -6.28 -17.98 -2.78
N LEU A 734 -5.85 -17.15 -1.83
CA LEU A 734 -4.47 -17.07 -1.34
C LEU A 734 -4.12 -18.10 -0.25
N GLY A 735 -5.11 -18.87 0.25
CA GLY A 735 -4.92 -19.78 1.38
C GLY A 735 -4.63 -19.07 2.72
N ALA A 736 -4.96 -17.78 2.83
CA ALA A 736 -4.71 -16.94 3.99
C ALA A 736 -5.76 -17.21 5.09
N THR A 737 -5.58 -18.28 5.86
CA THR A 737 -6.37 -18.62 7.04
C THR A 737 -5.79 -17.97 8.30
N GLY A 738 -6.63 -17.60 9.26
CA GLY A 738 -6.17 -16.99 10.51
C GLY A 738 -5.59 -15.58 10.37
N GLU A 739 -6.08 -14.79 9.41
CA GLU A 739 -5.67 -13.40 9.20
C GLU A 739 -5.96 -12.48 10.41
N LEU A 740 -5.16 -11.42 10.56
CA LEU A 740 -5.28 -10.48 11.68
C LEU A 740 -6.64 -9.73 11.70
N THR A 741 -7.40 -9.71 10.60
CA THR A 741 -8.81 -9.28 10.60
C THR A 741 -9.59 -10.13 9.58
N PRO A 742 -10.34 -11.16 10.02
CA PRO A 742 -11.07 -12.03 9.12
C PRO A 742 -12.34 -11.35 8.59
N ALA A 743 -12.66 -11.58 7.32
CA ALA A 743 -13.87 -11.04 6.68
C ALA A 743 -15.16 -11.52 7.38
N GLU A 744 -15.13 -12.72 7.95
CA GLU A 744 -16.19 -13.34 8.74
C GLU A 744 -16.56 -12.51 9.97
N ALA A 745 -15.60 -11.86 10.63
CA ALA A 745 -15.89 -11.04 11.82
C ALA A 745 -16.65 -9.76 11.45
N ILE A 746 -16.24 -9.10 10.36
CA ILE A 746 -16.96 -7.94 9.81
C ILE A 746 -18.37 -8.35 9.35
N ARG A 747 -18.52 -9.57 8.83
CA ARG A 747 -19.83 -10.13 8.43
C ARG A 747 -20.75 -10.39 9.62
N VAL A 748 -20.23 -10.90 10.73
CA VAL A 748 -20.97 -11.02 12.01
C VAL A 748 -21.44 -9.66 12.48
N LEU A 749 -20.55 -8.66 12.47
CA LEU A 749 -20.86 -7.28 12.86
C LEU A 749 -21.98 -6.66 12.01
N GLN A 750 -21.88 -6.75 10.68
CA GLN A 750 -22.89 -6.23 9.75
C GLN A 750 -24.25 -6.94 9.95
N TYR A 751 -24.28 -8.28 10.03
CA TYR A 751 -25.51 -9.02 10.31
C TYR A 751 -26.10 -8.71 11.70
N ALA A 752 -25.27 -8.49 12.72
CA ALA A 752 -25.73 -8.09 14.05
C ALA A 752 -26.27 -6.65 14.11
N ALA A 753 -25.83 -5.78 13.19
CA ALA A 753 -26.36 -4.44 13.00
C ALA A 753 -27.67 -4.44 12.19
N ASP A 754 -27.77 -5.28 11.15
CA ASP A 754 -28.98 -5.53 10.35
C ASP A 754 -30.13 -6.19 11.13
N GLY A 755 -29.90 -6.64 12.37
CA GLY A 755 -30.86 -7.46 13.12
C GLY A 755 -30.97 -8.91 12.63
N ARG A 756 -30.06 -9.36 11.74
CA ARG A 756 -29.98 -10.71 11.18
C ARG A 756 -29.25 -11.66 12.16
N ILE A 757 -29.71 -11.68 13.41
CA ILE A 757 -29.02 -12.28 14.56
C ILE A 757 -28.75 -13.78 14.36
N ASP A 758 -29.65 -14.53 13.73
CA ASP A 758 -29.45 -15.96 13.45
C ASP A 758 -28.21 -16.22 12.56
N GLN A 759 -27.97 -15.34 11.58
CA GLN A 759 -26.84 -15.46 10.66
C GLN A 759 -25.53 -14.99 11.30
N ALA A 760 -25.58 -13.94 12.13
CA ALA A 760 -24.46 -13.53 12.98
C ALA A 760 -24.06 -14.67 13.94
N THR A 761 -25.06 -15.29 14.59
CA THR A 761 -24.92 -16.41 15.53
C THR A 761 -24.33 -17.65 14.87
N ALA A 762 -24.80 -18.00 13.67
CA ALA A 762 -24.29 -19.15 12.93
C ALA A 762 -22.80 -18.99 12.57
N ILE A 763 -22.37 -17.80 12.14
CA ILE A 763 -20.97 -17.53 11.82
C ILE A 763 -20.12 -17.51 13.10
N ALA A 764 -20.54 -16.79 14.15
CA ALA A 764 -19.81 -16.72 15.42
C ALA A 764 -19.64 -18.12 16.06
N SER A 765 -20.69 -18.95 16.08
CA SER A 765 -20.62 -20.32 16.60
C SER A 765 -19.64 -21.20 15.82
N ARG A 766 -19.56 -21.02 14.49
CA ARG A 766 -18.62 -21.74 13.62
C ARG A 766 -17.18 -21.33 13.89
N LEU A 767 -16.92 -20.02 14.03
CA LEU A 767 -15.59 -19.51 14.40
C LEU A 767 -15.16 -20.04 15.78
N ALA A 768 -16.06 -20.04 16.77
CA ALA A 768 -15.81 -20.61 18.09
C ALA A 768 -15.51 -22.12 18.07
N ALA A 769 -16.22 -22.89 17.24
CA ALA A 769 -15.94 -24.31 17.04
C ALA A 769 -14.58 -24.55 16.36
N SER A 770 -14.22 -23.75 15.36
CA SER A 770 -12.93 -23.88 14.65
C SER A 770 -11.72 -23.63 15.54
N ALA A 771 -11.86 -22.77 16.56
CA ALA A 771 -10.79 -22.45 17.50
C ALA A 771 -10.37 -23.60 18.41
N GLN A 772 -11.17 -24.67 18.50
CA GLN A 772 -10.80 -25.92 19.18
C GLN A 772 -10.19 -26.97 18.21
N GLY A 773 -10.13 -26.66 16.92
CA GLY A 773 -9.55 -27.52 15.88
C GLY A 773 -8.04 -27.29 15.67
N PRO A 774 -7.38 -28.16 14.89
CA PRO A 774 -5.94 -28.08 14.62
C PRO A 774 -5.54 -26.88 13.72
N GLN A 775 -6.51 -26.24 13.06
CA GLN A 775 -6.32 -25.03 12.26
C GLN A 775 -7.48 -24.06 12.56
N PRO A 776 -7.31 -23.12 13.52
CA PRO A 776 -8.31 -22.09 13.79
C PRO A 776 -8.56 -21.19 12.57
N GLU A 777 -9.81 -20.85 12.29
CA GLU A 777 -10.13 -19.94 11.18
C GLU A 777 -9.74 -18.48 11.47
N CYS A 778 -9.68 -18.09 12.74
CA CYS A 778 -9.34 -16.73 13.18
C CYS A 778 -8.64 -16.73 14.56
N LEU A 779 -8.05 -15.58 14.92
CA LEU A 779 -7.39 -15.38 16.22
C LEU A 779 -8.40 -15.50 17.39
N PRO A 780 -7.97 -15.92 18.60
CA PRO A 780 -8.84 -16.04 19.77
C PRO A 780 -9.62 -14.77 20.14
N ALA A 781 -9.05 -13.59 19.88
CA ALA A 781 -9.75 -12.32 20.07
C ALA A 781 -10.99 -12.17 19.17
N TRP A 782 -10.92 -12.61 17.91
CA TRP A 782 -12.04 -12.51 16.97
C TRP A 782 -13.15 -13.50 17.30
N VAL A 783 -12.81 -14.68 17.84
CA VAL A 783 -13.80 -15.59 18.45
C VAL A 783 -14.56 -14.88 19.57
N GLN A 784 -13.83 -14.26 20.49
CA GLN A 784 -14.42 -13.57 21.64
C GLN A 784 -15.31 -12.38 21.22
N VAL A 785 -14.83 -11.56 20.28
CA VAL A 785 -15.53 -10.35 19.80
C VAL A 785 -16.78 -10.71 18.97
N THR A 786 -16.69 -11.72 18.10
CA THR A 786 -17.87 -12.16 17.31
C THR A 786 -18.94 -12.80 18.17
N SER A 787 -18.58 -13.56 19.21
CA SER A 787 -19.56 -14.01 20.21
C SER A 787 -20.27 -12.85 20.90
N TRP A 788 -19.53 -11.80 21.31
CA TRP A 788 -20.14 -10.60 21.92
C TRP A 788 -21.12 -9.90 20.98
N TRP A 789 -20.77 -9.71 19.70
CA TRP A 789 -21.67 -9.09 18.72
C TRP A 789 -22.91 -9.94 18.40
N ALA A 790 -22.76 -11.26 18.39
CA ALA A 790 -23.87 -12.20 18.19
C ALA A 790 -24.75 -12.39 19.45
N GLY A 791 -24.37 -11.85 20.61
CA GLY A 791 -25.09 -12.07 21.88
C GLY A 791 -24.86 -13.43 22.52
N LEU A 792 -23.78 -14.13 22.12
CA LEU A 792 -23.38 -15.42 22.67
C LEU A 792 -22.47 -15.25 23.90
N PRO A 793 -22.48 -16.20 24.85
CA PRO A 793 -21.46 -16.25 25.90
C PRO A 793 -20.06 -16.43 25.27
N GLY A 794 -19.04 -15.81 25.88
CA GLY A 794 -17.65 -16.03 25.49
C GLY A 794 -17.19 -17.45 25.80
N PRO A 795 -16.16 -17.98 25.09
CA PRO A 795 -15.54 -19.25 25.48
C PRO A 795 -14.88 -19.13 26.86
N GLU A 796 -15.19 -20.05 27.78
CA GLU A 796 -14.77 -19.98 29.19
C GLU A 796 -13.24 -20.05 29.40
N ASP A 797 -12.50 -20.68 28.49
CA ASP A 797 -11.03 -20.79 28.55
C ASP A 797 -10.39 -20.46 27.18
N SER A 798 -10.50 -19.20 26.77
CA SER A 798 -10.02 -18.71 25.46
C SER A 798 -8.51 -18.44 25.39
N GLY A 799 -7.76 -18.62 26.48
CA GLY A 799 -6.33 -18.25 26.60
C GLY A 799 -6.02 -16.75 26.50
N LEU A 800 -6.99 -15.93 26.09
CA LEU A 800 -6.88 -14.51 25.76
C LEU A 800 -6.32 -13.66 26.92
N ARG A 801 -5.34 -12.79 26.63
CA ARG A 801 -4.77 -11.82 27.58
C ARG A 801 -4.78 -10.43 26.97
N LEU A 802 -5.93 -9.76 27.08
CA LEU A 802 -6.15 -8.37 26.70
C LEU A 802 -5.23 -7.43 27.50
N LEU A 803 -4.94 -6.25 26.95
CA LEU A 803 -4.15 -5.23 27.64
C LEU A 803 -4.84 -4.82 28.95
N ASP A 804 -6.12 -4.44 28.83
CA ASP A 804 -6.97 -4.00 29.93
C ASP A 804 -7.77 -5.17 30.54
N GLY A 805 -8.82 -4.88 31.32
CA GLY A 805 -9.80 -5.88 31.75
C GLY A 805 -10.79 -6.25 30.63
N THR A 806 -11.35 -7.46 30.70
CA THR A 806 -12.31 -7.98 29.71
C THR A 806 -13.51 -7.05 29.54
N ASP A 807 -14.09 -6.55 30.63
CA ASP A 807 -15.24 -5.64 30.60
C ASP A 807 -14.91 -4.32 29.86
N THR A 808 -13.72 -3.75 30.10
CA THR A 808 -13.25 -2.53 29.43
C THR A 808 -13.04 -2.74 27.92
N ALA A 809 -12.59 -3.94 27.51
CA ALA A 809 -12.50 -4.29 26.10
C ALA A 809 -13.89 -4.53 25.48
N LEU A 810 -14.79 -5.21 26.19
CA LEU A 810 -16.17 -5.45 25.77
C LEU A 810 -16.90 -4.13 25.51
N GLU A 811 -16.84 -3.14 26.42
CA GLU A 811 -17.50 -1.84 26.19
C GLU A 811 -16.97 -1.11 24.95
N ARG A 812 -15.65 -1.16 24.68
CA ARG A 812 -15.08 -0.59 23.45
C ARG A 812 -15.51 -1.34 22.19
N TRP A 813 -15.62 -2.67 22.27
CA TRP A 813 -16.08 -3.50 21.15
C TRP A 813 -17.59 -3.41 20.86
N LYS A 814 -18.42 -2.90 21.79
CA LYS A 814 -19.84 -2.61 21.54
C LYS A 814 -20.05 -1.40 20.60
N GLU A 815 -19.26 -0.34 20.75
CA GLU A 815 -19.48 0.92 20.02
C GLU A 815 -19.49 0.77 18.48
N PRO A 816 -18.63 -0.03 17.81
CA PRO A 816 -18.77 -0.28 16.37
C PRO A 816 -20.14 -0.87 15.96
N LEU A 817 -20.69 -1.79 16.76
CA LEU A 817 -21.99 -2.41 16.52
C LEU A 817 -23.13 -1.41 16.75
N ASP A 818 -23.06 -0.66 17.86
CA ASP A 818 -24.08 0.34 18.17
C ASP A 818 -24.03 1.53 17.19
N ARG A 819 -22.86 1.86 16.64
CA ARG A 819 -22.70 2.85 15.56
C ARG A 819 -23.39 2.43 14.28
N LEU A 820 -23.15 1.20 13.80
CA LEU A 820 -23.86 0.68 12.62
C LEU A 820 -25.37 0.60 12.85
N ARG A 821 -25.82 0.17 14.04
CA ARG A 821 -27.24 0.16 14.41
C ARG A 821 -27.90 1.54 14.40
N ARG A 822 -27.17 2.61 14.77
CA ARG A 822 -27.67 4.00 14.65
C ARG A 822 -27.85 4.40 13.18
N LEU A 823 -26.97 3.95 12.28
CA LEU A 823 -26.99 4.27 10.85
C LEU A 823 -28.02 3.45 10.05
N HIS A 824 -28.18 2.16 10.36
CA HIS A 824 -29.14 1.26 9.68
C HIS A 824 -30.62 1.65 9.94
N ARG A 825 -30.87 2.60 10.85
CA ARG A 825 -32.20 3.17 11.17
C ARG A 825 -32.46 4.51 10.46
N SER A 826 -31.64 4.87 9.47
CA SER A 826 -31.75 6.16 8.74
C SER A 826 -32.86 6.21 7.69
N ALA A 827 -33.51 5.10 7.36
CA ALA A 827 -34.70 5.05 6.51
C ALA A 827 -35.93 4.57 7.30
N CYS A 828 -37.13 4.91 6.82
CA CYS A 828 -38.41 4.52 7.39
C CYS A 828 -38.78 3.12 6.92
N ALA A 829 -39.00 2.20 7.86
CA ALA A 829 -39.53 0.87 7.56
C ALA A 829 -41.07 0.89 7.38
N PRO A 830 -41.68 -0.19 6.82
CA PRO A 830 -43.13 -0.32 6.72
C PRO A 830 -43.86 -0.19 8.06
N LEU A 831 -44.82 0.74 8.10
CA LEU A 831 -45.47 1.21 9.32
C LEU A 831 -46.42 0.15 9.92
N ASP A 832 -46.81 0.35 11.19
CA ASP A 832 -47.78 -0.51 11.86
C ASP A 832 -49.22 -0.18 11.46
N VAL A 833 -49.60 -0.59 10.25
CA VAL A 833 -50.92 -0.33 9.66
C VAL A 833 -52.02 -0.93 10.54
N ALA A 834 -52.92 -0.05 11.02
CA ALA A 834 -54.02 -0.37 11.93
C ALA A 834 -53.61 -0.92 13.31
N ASP A 835 -52.46 -0.49 13.86
CA ASP A 835 -52.01 -0.79 15.23
C ASP A 835 -51.91 -2.31 15.52
N ARG A 836 -51.48 -3.09 14.53
CA ARG A 836 -51.46 -4.57 14.56
C ARG A 836 -50.31 -5.13 15.38
N LYS A 837 -49.17 -4.46 15.43
CA LYS A 837 -47.97 -4.85 16.21
C LYS A 837 -48.04 -4.30 17.63
N ALA A 838 -48.49 -3.06 17.81
CA ALA A 838 -48.76 -2.47 19.12
C ALA A 838 -49.81 -1.34 19.08
N PHE A 839 -50.42 -1.05 20.23
CA PHE A 839 -51.38 0.04 20.39
C PHE A 839 -50.88 1.04 21.44
N ILE A 840 -50.66 2.30 21.02
CA ILE A 840 -50.27 3.41 21.90
C ILE A 840 -51.52 4.27 22.17
N PRO A 841 -52.07 4.33 23.41
CA PRO A 841 -53.29 5.10 23.70
C PRO A 841 -53.12 6.61 23.49
N THR A 842 -54.05 7.24 22.76
CA THR A 842 -54.00 8.68 22.44
C THR A 842 -54.97 9.54 23.26
N ASP A 843 -55.58 8.98 24.29
CA ASP A 843 -56.63 9.61 25.08
C ASP A 843 -56.10 10.54 26.19
N ARG A 844 -56.95 11.47 26.62
CA ARG A 844 -56.68 12.41 27.71
C ARG A 844 -56.52 11.64 29.03
N LEU A 845 -55.54 12.01 29.85
CA LEU A 845 -55.38 11.43 31.19
C LEU A 845 -56.53 11.85 32.12
N PRO A 846 -56.92 11.01 33.09
CA PRO A 846 -57.96 11.34 34.06
C PRO A 846 -57.68 12.65 34.81
N ASN A 847 -58.72 13.48 35.03
CA ASN A 847 -58.57 14.79 35.65
C ASN A 847 -57.90 14.73 37.04
N ASP A 848 -58.10 13.67 37.83
CA ASP A 848 -57.45 13.51 39.13
C ASP A 848 -55.92 13.34 39.02
N VAL A 849 -55.44 12.76 37.92
CA VAL A 849 -54.01 12.64 37.57
C VAL A 849 -53.46 14.01 37.17
N LEU A 850 -54.18 14.72 36.30
CA LEU A 850 -53.81 16.08 35.86
C LEU A 850 -53.74 17.05 37.04
N ASP A 851 -54.73 17.02 37.92
CA ASP A 851 -54.78 17.82 39.15
C ASP A 851 -53.61 17.53 40.10
N ARG A 852 -53.14 16.27 40.18
CA ARG A 852 -51.94 15.91 40.94
C ARG A 852 -50.67 16.44 40.28
N ALA A 853 -50.57 16.35 38.96
CA ALA A 853 -49.45 16.90 38.19
C ALA A 853 -49.39 18.43 38.29
N ALA A 854 -50.52 19.13 38.15
CA ALA A 854 -50.66 20.58 38.32
C ALA A 854 -50.17 21.03 39.70
N ARG A 855 -50.66 20.39 40.78
CA ARG A 855 -50.21 20.71 42.14
C ARG A 855 -48.70 20.50 42.31
N SER A 856 -48.17 19.38 41.82
CA SER A 856 -46.73 19.08 41.88
C SER A 856 -45.90 20.14 41.14
N ALA A 857 -46.27 20.44 39.89
CA ALA A 857 -45.57 21.40 39.04
C ALA A 857 -45.59 22.82 39.62
N SER A 858 -46.73 23.23 40.20
CA SER A 858 -46.86 24.54 40.85
C SER A 858 -46.05 24.72 42.13
N THR A 859 -45.39 23.66 42.63
CA THR A 859 -44.40 23.74 43.72
C THR A 859 -42.95 23.86 43.24
N SER A 860 -42.70 23.78 41.92
CA SER A 860 -41.37 24.02 41.36
C SER A 860 -40.91 25.45 41.64
N PRO A 861 -39.66 25.67 42.10
CA PRO A 861 -39.11 27.01 42.29
C PRO A 861 -38.84 27.73 40.96
N ALA A 862 -38.96 27.04 39.82
CA ALA A 862 -38.87 27.65 38.50
C ALA A 862 -40.20 28.25 38.01
N PHE A 863 -41.34 27.89 38.61
CA PHE A 863 -42.64 28.43 38.24
C PHE A 863 -42.93 29.74 38.98
N ASP A 864 -43.41 30.76 38.25
CA ASP A 864 -43.67 32.11 38.78
C ASP A 864 -45.16 32.50 38.84
N GLY A 865 -46.06 31.55 38.57
CA GLY A 865 -47.50 31.75 38.71
C GLY A 865 -48.03 31.46 40.13
N SER A 866 -49.34 31.69 40.32
CA SER A 866 -50.03 31.31 41.57
C SER A 866 -50.17 29.79 41.69
N PRO A 867 -50.15 29.20 42.90
CA PRO A 867 -50.36 27.77 43.11
C PRO A 867 -51.70 27.27 42.54
N VAL A 868 -51.67 26.18 41.78
CA VAL A 868 -52.85 25.68 41.04
C VAL A 868 -53.34 24.36 41.64
N GLN A 869 -54.64 24.29 41.94
CA GLN A 869 -55.25 23.09 42.53
C GLN A 869 -55.96 22.18 41.52
N GLN A 870 -56.40 22.73 40.38
CA GLN A 870 -57.12 22.03 39.30
C GLN A 870 -56.46 22.35 37.96
N ALA A 871 -56.24 21.34 37.12
CA ALA A 871 -55.66 21.52 35.80
C ALA A 871 -56.65 22.12 34.80
N GLY A 872 -56.14 22.93 33.85
CA GLY A 872 -56.90 23.36 32.68
C GLY A 872 -57.17 22.22 31.68
N ASP A 873 -58.10 22.43 30.76
CA ASP A 873 -58.49 21.40 29.77
C ASP A 873 -57.43 21.12 28.69
N ASP A 874 -56.50 22.04 28.49
CA ASP A 874 -55.39 21.99 27.52
C ASP A 874 -54.07 21.45 28.11
N GLY A 875 -54.01 21.22 29.43
CA GLY A 875 -52.79 20.83 30.13
C GLY A 875 -51.75 21.95 30.27
N ILE A 876 -52.11 23.21 30.01
CA ILE A 876 -51.23 24.37 30.08
C ILE A 876 -51.59 25.22 31.32
N ILE A 877 -50.58 25.71 32.04
CA ILE A 877 -50.76 26.65 33.16
C ILE A 877 -49.78 27.81 33.01
N PHE A 878 -50.30 29.03 32.86
CA PHE A 878 -49.48 30.23 32.68
C PHE A 878 -49.07 30.86 34.03
N GLY A 879 -47.79 31.16 34.16
CA GLY A 879 -47.24 32.12 35.12
C GLY A 879 -47.04 33.50 34.48
N GLU A 880 -46.28 34.37 35.15
CA GLU A 880 -45.94 35.69 34.61
C GLU A 880 -44.96 35.58 33.43
N ARG A 881 -43.87 34.84 33.61
CA ARG A 881 -42.79 34.62 32.63
C ARG A 881 -42.50 33.15 32.36
N THR A 882 -43.20 32.24 33.03
CA THR A 882 -43.07 30.79 32.81
C THR A 882 -44.41 30.15 32.46
N VAL A 883 -44.37 28.93 31.94
CA VAL A 883 -45.54 28.12 31.62
C VAL A 883 -45.29 26.66 32.00
N ILE A 884 -46.27 26.02 32.63
CA ILE A 884 -46.23 24.58 32.89
C ILE A 884 -46.92 23.87 31.72
N LYS A 885 -46.24 22.89 31.14
CA LYS A 885 -46.85 21.83 30.33
C LYS A 885 -47.02 20.59 31.21
N LEU A 886 -48.25 20.13 31.34
CA LEU A 886 -48.57 18.84 31.94
C LEU A 886 -48.64 17.77 30.83
N GLN A 887 -48.31 16.53 31.16
CA GLN A 887 -48.73 15.39 30.34
C GLN A 887 -50.25 15.33 30.36
N HIS A 888 -50.91 15.75 29.28
CA HIS A 888 -52.37 15.76 29.18
C HIS A 888 -52.93 14.55 28.43
N ARG A 889 -52.10 13.86 27.62
CA ARG A 889 -52.47 12.63 26.91
C ARG A 889 -51.50 11.47 27.19
N ALA A 890 -52.01 10.25 27.14
CA ALA A 890 -51.26 9.05 27.50
C ALA A 890 -50.03 8.73 26.61
N HIS A 891 -49.98 9.25 25.38
CA HIS A 891 -48.88 9.04 24.45
C HIS A 891 -47.74 10.07 24.58
N GLU A 892 -47.97 11.18 25.28
CA GLU A 892 -47.01 12.28 25.44
C GLU A 892 -45.86 11.87 26.36
N ARG A 893 -44.62 12.13 25.95
CA ARG A 893 -43.41 11.65 26.61
C ARG A 893 -42.56 12.80 27.14
N LEU A 894 -41.97 12.59 28.32
CA LEU A 894 -41.06 13.57 28.93
C LEU A 894 -39.76 13.67 28.10
N GLU A 895 -39.33 12.54 27.52
CA GLU A 895 -38.18 12.41 26.64
C GLU A 895 -38.24 13.39 25.46
N THR A 896 -39.43 13.66 24.91
CA THR A 896 -39.69 14.59 23.81
C THR A 896 -39.44 16.04 24.24
N ALA A 897 -39.89 16.44 25.44
CA ALA A 897 -39.60 17.76 26.00
C ALA A 897 -38.09 17.94 26.32
N LEU A 898 -37.43 16.88 26.80
CA LEU A 898 -35.97 16.86 26.99
C LEU A 898 -35.21 16.90 25.66
N HIS A 899 -35.76 16.32 24.59
CA HIS A 899 -35.20 16.38 23.25
C HIS A 899 -35.29 17.78 22.66
N LEU A 900 -36.41 18.49 22.86
CA LEU A 900 -36.57 19.88 22.41
C LEU A 900 -35.49 20.81 22.98
N GLU A 901 -35.15 20.73 24.26
CA GLU A 901 -34.09 21.55 24.86
C GLU A 901 -32.69 21.22 24.29
N ARG A 902 -32.44 19.95 23.95
CA ARG A 902 -31.20 19.53 23.26
C ARG A 902 -31.13 20.10 21.84
N LEU A 903 -32.22 20.00 21.06
CA LEU A 903 -32.31 20.61 19.73
C LEU A 903 -32.15 22.13 19.81
N ARG A 904 -32.91 22.81 20.68
CA ARG A 904 -32.81 24.27 20.92
C ARG A 904 -31.37 24.73 21.16
N THR A 905 -30.61 23.95 21.92
CA THR A 905 -29.19 24.23 22.22
C THR A 905 -28.25 23.92 21.05
N ALA A 906 -28.52 22.87 20.26
CA ALA A 906 -27.69 22.46 19.13
C ALA A 906 -27.92 23.28 17.85
N THR A 907 -29.18 23.61 17.55
CA THR A 907 -29.60 24.19 16.27
C THR A 907 -29.86 25.70 16.34
N GLY A 908 -30.07 26.24 17.54
CA GLY A 908 -30.45 27.64 17.75
C GLY A 908 -31.89 27.98 17.38
N ILE A 909 -32.76 26.99 17.17
CA ILE A 909 -34.20 27.22 16.93
C ILE A 909 -34.84 28.06 18.04
N PRO A 910 -35.77 28.97 17.70
CA PRO A 910 -36.52 29.73 18.69
C PRO A 910 -37.58 28.82 19.33
N ALA A 911 -37.32 28.29 20.52
CA ALA A 911 -38.25 27.45 21.28
C ALA A 911 -38.16 27.77 22.78
N PRO A 912 -39.21 27.49 23.59
CA PRO A 912 -39.19 27.69 25.04
C PRO A 912 -38.02 26.95 25.68
N ARG A 913 -37.24 27.65 26.51
CA ARG A 913 -36.20 27.00 27.32
C ARG A 913 -36.83 26.14 28.40
N LEU A 914 -36.33 24.91 28.57
CA LEU A 914 -36.70 24.07 29.71
C LEU A 914 -36.02 24.58 31.00
N LEU A 915 -36.81 24.83 32.04
CA LEU A 915 -36.37 25.40 33.32
C LEU A 915 -36.36 24.36 34.45
N ASP A 916 -37.39 23.51 34.51
CA ASP A 916 -37.51 22.41 35.49
C ASP A 916 -38.45 21.32 34.94
N HIS A 917 -38.39 20.11 35.48
CA HIS A 917 -39.30 19.00 35.13
C HIS A 917 -39.38 17.95 36.23
N GLY A 918 -40.46 17.16 36.23
CA GLY A 918 -40.61 16.06 37.17
C GLY A 918 -41.78 15.15 36.87
N THR A 919 -42.00 14.18 37.75
CA THR A 919 -43.12 13.24 37.70
C THR A 919 -43.91 13.29 39.02
N ALA A 920 -45.24 13.30 38.90
CA ALA A 920 -46.15 13.34 40.04
C ALA A 920 -46.54 11.93 40.52
N SER A 921 -47.13 11.84 41.71
CA SER A 921 -47.68 10.59 42.25
C SER A 921 -48.81 10.05 41.35
N GLY A 922 -48.50 8.97 40.63
CA GLY A 922 -49.33 8.42 39.55
C GLY A 922 -48.62 8.31 38.20
N GLY A 923 -47.39 8.79 38.08
CA GLY A 923 -46.52 8.58 36.91
C GLY A 923 -46.61 9.67 35.84
N ALA A 924 -47.59 10.57 35.91
CA ALA A 924 -47.72 11.67 34.96
C ALA A 924 -46.60 12.70 35.11
N TRP A 925 -46.01 13.12 34.00
CA TRP A 925 -44.93 14.11 33.98
C TRP A 925 -45.42 15.55 33.85
N TRP A 926 -44.57 16.49 34.23
CA TRP A 926 -44.74 17.93 34.05
C TRP A 926 -43.41 18.60 33.73
N ALA A 927 -43.45 19.71 33.01
CA ALA A 927 -42.30 20.54 32.66
C ALA A 927 -42.62 22.02 32.85
N VAL A 928 -41.68 22.79 33.41
CA VAL A 928 -41.73 24.26 33.49
C VAL A 928 -40.85 24.83 32.39
N LEU A 929 -41.45 25.64 31.53
CA LEU A 929 -40.84 26.24 30.35
C LEU A 929 -40.85 27.77 30.45
N GLU A 930 -39.96 28.42 29.71
CA GLU A 930 -40.02 29.87 29.46
C GLU A 930 -41.29 30.26 28.69
N ARG A 931 -41.99 31.32 29.13
CA ARG A 931 -43.16 31.85 28.42
C ARG A 931 -42.71 32.86 27.35
N LEU A 932 -42.94 32.52 26.09
CA LEU A 932 -42.62 33.37 24.94
C LEU A 932 -43.74 34.40 24.67
N PRO A 933 -43.42 35.62 24.20
CA PRO A 933 -44.38 36.72 24.10
C PRO A 933 -45.17 36.81 22.77
N GLY A 934 -44.98 35.87 21.84
CA GLY A 934 -45.59 35.92 20.50
C GLY A 934 -47.01 35.39 20.42
N THR A 935 -47.60 35.50 19.23
CA THR A 935 -48.96 35.02 18.90
C THR A 935 -48.98 34.15 17.64
N HIS A 936 -49.93 33.22 17.54
CA HIS A 936 -50.21 32.49 16.30
C HIS A 936 -50.77 33.42 15.22
N SER A 937 -50.57 33.07 13.94
CA SER A 937 -51.07 33.84 12.80
C SER A 937 -52.12 33.03 12.01
N ASN A 938 -53.38 33.44 12.08
CA ASN A 938 -54.49 32.81 11.35
C ASN A 938 -54.51 33.18 9.85
N HIS A 939 -53.55 33.97 9.38
CA HIS A 939 -53.38 34.37 7.97
C HIS A 939 -51.88 34.47 7.67
N PRO A 940 -51.23 33.37 7.24
CA PRO A 940 -49.78 33.31 7.05
C PRO A 940 -49.27 34.36 6.06
N THR A 941 -48.29 35.17 6.47
CA THR A 941 -47.57 36.06 5.55
C THR A 941 -46.46 35.29 4.80
N VAL A 942 -46.02 35.83 3.66
CA VAL A 942 -44.90 35.28 2.88
C VAL A 942 -43.63 35.14 3.72
N GLU A 943 -43.33 36.11 4.59
CA GLU A 943 -42.14 36.05 5.45
C GLU A 943 -42.31 35.13 6.67
N GLN A 944 -43.52 34.99 7.22
CA GLN A 944 -43.82 33.97 8.24
C GLN A 944 -43.61 32.56 7.67
N GLN A 945 -44.11 32.28 6.46
CA GLN A 945 -43.91 30.99 5.78
C GLN A 945 -42.42 30.73 5.49
N ARG A 946 -41.68 31.74 5.04
CA ARG A 946 -40.22 31.65 4.84
C ARG A 946 -39.44 31.43 6.14
N ALA A 947 -39.87 32.05 7.24
CA ALA A 947 -39.27 31.84 8.55
C ALA A 947 -39.46 30.39 9.02
N LEU A 948 -40.68 29.86 8.89
CA LEU A 948 -40.99 28.46 9.19
C LEU A 948 -40.17 27.49 8.33
N GLY A 949 -40.09 27.71 7.01
CA GLY A 949 -39.30 26.86 6.11
C GLY A 949 -37.82 26.76 6.50
N ARG A 950 -37.20 27.88 6.88
CA ARG A 950 -35.81 27.90 7.41
C ARG A 950 -35.68 27.11 8.72
N THR A 951 -36.65 27.24 9.62
CA THR A 951 -36.65 26.53 10.92
C THR A 951 -36.82 25.03 10.76
N LEU A 952 -37.76 24.57 9.91
CA LEU A 952 -37.92 23.15 9.58
C LEU A 952 -36.64 22.58 8.93
N ARG A 953 -36.00 23.32 8.02
CA ARG A 953 -34.72 22.90 7.42
C ARG A 953 -33.63 22.69 8.47
N ALA A 954 -33.49 23.62 9.42
CA ALA A 954 -32.51 23.51 10.51
C ALA A 954 -32.85 22.37 11.49
N TRP A 955 -34.13 22.05 11.66
CA TRP A 955 -34.60 20.91 12.44
C TRP A 955 -34.22 19.58 11.78
N HIS A 956 -34.55 19.43 10.50
CA HIS A 956 -34.36 18.20 9.74
C HIS A 956 -32.89 17.91 9.40
N SER A 957 -31.98 18.88 9.52
CA SER A 957 -30.55 18.71 9.23
C SER A 957 -29.73 18.04 10.34
N HIS A 958 -30.35 17.56 11.42
CA HIS A 958 -29.67 16.98 12.58
C HIS A 958 -29.84 15.45 12.64
N SER A 959 -28.88 14.74 13.23
CA SER A 959 -28.96 13.29 13.38
C SER A 959 -30.04 12.87 14.38
N PRO A 960 -30.76 11.75 14.16
CA PRO A 960 -31.79 11.28 15.09
C PRO A 960 -31.21 10.93 16.47
N ALA A 961 -31.79 11.48 17.55
CA ALA A 961 -31.25 11.38 18.91
C ALA A 961 -32.33 10.97 19.95
N ALA A 962 -32.58 9.67 20.06
CA ALA A 962 -33.68 9.07 20.84
C ALA A 962 -35.08 9.51 20.35
N GLY A 963 -36.13 9.10 21.06
CA GLY A 963 -37.52 9.44 20.75
C GLY A 963 -38.34 8.32 20.10
N LEU A 964 -39.64 8.58 19.88
CA LEU A 964 -40.55 7.68 19.16
C LEU A 964 -40.39 7.87 17.65
N ARG A 965 -40.15 6.78 16.91
CA ARG A 965 -40.07 6.79 15.44
C ARG A 965 -41.43 6.51 14.82
N LEU A 966 -41.70 7.07 13.64
CA LEU A 966 -42.92 6.81 12.88
C LEU A 966 -43.13 5.30 12.58
N ASP A 967 -42.04 4.56 12.32
CA ASP A 967 -42.02 3.13 12.03
C ASP A 967 -41.95 2.20 13.25
N ASP A 968 -41.91 2.76 14.47
CA ASP A 968 -42.09 1.97 15.70
C ASP A 968 -43.53 1.43 15.79
N PRO A 969 -43.74 0.22 16.35
CA PRO A 969 -45.07 -0.35 16.58
C PRO A 969 -46.04 0.63 17.27
N GLY A 970 -47.24 0.80 16.70
CA GLY A 970 -48.29 1.72 17.18
C GLY A 970 -48.00 3.23 17.07
N ALA A 971 -46.84 3.65 16.53
CA ALA A 971 -46.46 5.06 16.46
C ALA A 971 -47.25 5.85 15.41
N LEU A 972 -47.51 5.27 14.23
CA LEU A 972 -48.37 5.88 13.22
C LEU A 972 -49.75 6.29 13.78
N GLY A 973 -50.32 5.49 14.68
CA GLY A 973 -51.59 5.82 15.35
C GLY A 973 -51.50 6.88 16.44
N VAL A 974 -50.30 7.37 16.79
CA VAL A 974 -50.10 8.61 17.56
C VAL A 974 -50.28 9.81 16.63
N LEU A 975 -49.56 9.84 15.50
CA LEU A 975 -49.70 10.86 14.45
C LEU A 975 -51.16 10.96 13.94
N LEU A 976 -51.79 9.81 13.71
CA LEU A 976 -53.17 9.68 13.25
C LEU A 976 -54.18 9.52 14.40
N GLY A 977 -53.84 9.98 15.61
CA GLY A 977 -54.65 9.80 16.82
C GLY A 977 -56.05 10.44 16.77
N GLY A 978 -56.25 11.48 15.94
CA GLY A 978 -57.57 12.01 15.60
C GLY A 978 -58.39 11.04 14.77
N ALA A 979 -57.82 10.57 13.65
CA ALA A 979 -58.44 9.62 12.73
C ALA A 979 -58.82 8.29 13.39
N ARG A 980 -57.99 7.77 14.28
CA ARG A 980 -58.28 6.54 15.05
C ARG A 980 -59.60 6.63 15.86
N ARG A 981 -60.03 7.83 16.26
CA ARG A 981 -61.30 8.07 16.99
C ARG A 981 -62.44 8.56 16.10
N ALA A 982 -62.16 9.48 15.19
CA ALA A 982 -63.18 10.14 14.38
C ALA A 982 -63.63 9.30 13.17
N VAL A 983 -62.71 8.56 12.54
CA VAL A 983 -62.98 7.76 11.32
C VAL A 983 -62.48 6.31 11.47
N PRO A 984 -62.95 5.57 12.50
CA PRO A 984 -62.40 4.26 12.84
C PRO A 984 -62.59 3.19 11.75
N ARG A 985 -63.49 3.38 10.78
CA ARG A 985 -63.62 2.47 9.62
C ARG A 985 -62.62 2.81 8.53
N ALA A 986 -62.39 4.10 8.28
CA ALA A 986 -61.43 4.59 7.30
C ALA A 986 -59.96 4.37 7.73
N TYR A 987 -59.70 4.43 9.05
CA TYR A 987 -58.36 4.45 9.64
C TYR A 987 -57.39 3.37 9.11
N PRO A 988 -57.76 2.09 8.94
CA PRO A 988 -56.86 1.08 8.37
C PRO A 988 -56.42 1.37 6.93
N ALA A 989 -57.31 1.91 6.10
CA ALA A 989 -57.00 2.26 4.71
C ALA A 989 -56.12 3.52 4.65
N LEU A 990 -56.43 4.52 5.47
CA LEU A 990 -55.61 5.72 5.63
C LEU A 990 -54.19 5.39 6.10
N ALA A 991 -54.07 4.53 7.12
CA ALA A 991 -52.79 4.08 7.65
C ALA A 991 -51.96 3.31 6.61
N GLN A 992 -52.60 2.52 5.73
CA GLN A 992 -51.90 1.87 4.62
C GLN A 992 -51.33 2.90 3.64
N ARG A 993 -52.11 3.93 3.25
CA ARG A 993 -51.61 5.01 2.37
C ARG A 993 -50.40 5.74 2.97
N PHE A 994 -50.41 6.02 4.27
CA PHE A 994 -49.25 6.59 4.96
C PHE A 994 -48.05 5.63 4.98
N SER A 995 -48.27 4.32 5.14
CA SER A 995 -47.17 3.34 5.05
C SER A 995 -46.57 3.30 3.65
N ASP A 996 -47.40 3.24 2.61
CA ASP A 996 -46.95 3.20 1.22
C ASP A 996 -46.22 4.50 0.84
N ALA A 997 -46.67 5.63 1.38
CA ALA A 997 -46.10 6.96 1.14
C ALA A 997 -44.82 7.26 1.95
N CYS A 998 -44.51 6.51 3.00
CA CYS A 998 -43.31 6.72 3.83
C CYS A 998 -42.22 5.67 3.62
N ASP A 999 -42.51 4.54 2.94
CA ASP A 999 -41.58 3.42 2.83
C ASP A 999 -40.23 3.83 2.20
N ALA A 1000 -39.14 3.36 2.80
CA ALA A 1000 -37.76 3.68 2.46
C ALA A 1000 -37.36 5.17 2.46
N MET A 1001 -38.22 6.10 2.90
CA MET A 1001 -37.87 7.52 3.00
C MET A 1001 -36.84 7.81 4.10
N PRO A 1002 -35.95 8.82 3.93
CA PRO A 1002 -34.98 9.18 4.94
C PRO A 1002 -35.66 9.69 6.22
N MET A 1003 -35.17 9.25 7.37
CA MET A 1003 -35.69 9.61 8.70
C MET A 1003 -34.85 10.72 9.32
N THR A 1004 -35.46 11.87 9.56
CA THR A 1004 -34.87 12.99 10.30
C THR A 1004 -35.58 13.17 11.64
N PRO A 1005 -35.04 13.99 12.57
CA PRO A 1005 -35.87 14.63 13.57
C PRO A 1005 -37.02 15.36 12.87
N ILE A 1006 -38.23 15.22 13.39
CA ILE A 1006 -39.42 15.95 12.93
C ILE A 1006 -40.18 16.54 14.14
N HIS A 1007 -41.12 17.43 13.87
CA HIS A 1007 -42.05 18.00 14.83
C HIS A 1007 -43.45 17.39 14.72
N GLY A 1008 -43.88 16.93 13.53
CA GLY A 1008 -45.17 16.28 13.28
C GLY A 1008 -46.43 17.15 13.42
N ASP A 1009 -46.29 18.38 13.94
CA ASP A 1009 -47.42 19.25 14.28
C ASP A 1009 -47.10 20.77 14.26
N LEU A 1010 -46.27 21.24 13.32
CA LEU A 1010 -45.87 22.66 13.21
C LEU A 1010 -46.35 23.32 11.90
N ALA A 1011 -46.96 24.51 12.01
CA ALA A 1011 -47.41 25.35 10.90
C ALA A 1011 -47.39 26.84 11.31
N VAL A 1012 -47.58 27.81 10.39
CA VAL A 1012 -47.69 29.23 10.78
C VAL A 1012 -48.95 29.47 11.63
N GLY A 1013 -50.05 28.81 11.28
CA GLY A 1013 -51.29 28.82 12.06
C GLY A 1013 -51.33 27.89 13.28
N HIS A 1014 -50.27 27.09 13.55
CA HIS A 1014 -50.31 26.05 14.58
C HIS A 1014 -48.94 25.80 15.22
N ASN A 1015 -48.83 25.95 16.55
CA ASN A 1015 -47.60 25.79 17.34
C ASN A 1015 -46.43 26.74 17.02
N ALA A 1016 -46.46 27.52 15.94
CA ALA A 1016 -45.52 28.64 15.73
C ALA A 1016 -46.04 29.96 16.33
N LEU A 1017 -45.18 30.72 17.01
CA LEU A 1017 -45.44 32.05 17.57
C LEU A 1017 -44.62 33.11 16.87
N PHE A 1018 -45.28 34.22 16.52
CA PHE A 1018 -44.68 35.36 15.82
C PHE A 1018 -44.88 36.69 16.56
N ASP A 1019 -43.95 37.63 16.34
CA ASP A 1019 -44.14 39.07 16.52
C ASP A 1019 -43.92 39.74 15.16
N GLY A 1020 -45.00 40.26 14.57
CA GLY A 1020 -45.06 40.59 13.15
C GLY A 1020 -44.70 39.38 12.28
N ASP A 1021 -43.65 39.52 11.47
CA ASP A 1021 -43.10 38.45 10.63
C ASP A 1021 -41.95 37.66 11.30
N THR A 1022 -41.56 38.00 12.52
CA THR A 1022 -40.43 37.36 13.23
C THR A 1022 -40.91 36.14 14.00
N LEU A 1023 -40.42 34.94 13.65
CA LEU A 1023 -40.65 33.72 14.44
C LEU A 1023 -39.90 33.83 15.78
N ILE A 1024 -40.64 33.85 16.89
CA ILE A 1024 -40.08 33.93 18.25
C ILE A 1024 -40.22 32.63 19.03
N GLY A 1025 -41.06 31.69 18.59
CA GLY A 1025 -41.27 30.44 19.31
C GLY A 1025 -41.84 29.32 18.46
N VAL A 1026 -41.33 28.11 18.68
CA VAL A 1026 -41.89 26.83 18.30
C VAL A 1026 -42.34 26.14 19.59
N LEU A 1027 -43.63 25.82 19.69
CA LEU A 1027 -44.27 25.24 20.87
C LEU A 1027 -44.58 23.75 20.69
N ASP A 1028 -44.84 23.09 21.81
CA ASP A 1028 -45.37 21.71 21.91
C ASP A 1028 -44.70 20.69 20.97
N PRO A 1029 -43.52 20.14 21.34
CA PRO A 1029 -42.80 19.24 20.46
C PRO A 1029 -43.66 18.00 20.22
N GLY A 1030 -44.00 17.73 18.95
CA GLY A 1030 -44.96 16.68 18.65
C GLY A 1030 -44.44 15.29 19.00
N ALA A 1031 -45.38 14.38 19.26
CA ALA A 1031 -45.08 13.10 19.91
C ALA A 1031 -44.36 12.06 19.04
N ILE A 1032 -44.14 12.34 17.75
CA ILE A 1032 -43.24 11.59 16.88
C ILE A 1032 -41.97 12.41 16.72
N GLU A 1033 -40.85 11.89 17.21
CA GLU A 1033 -39.56 12.59 17.21
C GLU A 1033 -38.74 12.26 15.95
N GLN A 1034 -39.06 11.17 15.23
CA GLN A 1034 -38.35 10.78 14.01
C GLN A 1034 -39.33 10.33 12.92
N GLY A 1035 -39.17 10.87 11.71
CA GLY A 1035 -40.04 10.60 10.56
C GLY A 1035 -39.47 11.16 9.25
N PRO A 1036 -40.13 10.95 8.11
CA PRO A 1036 -39.74 11.57 6.85
C PRO A 1036 -39.89 13.11 6.92
N PRO A 1037 -38.89 13.91 6.51
CA PRO A 1037 -38.96 15.38 6.59
C PRO A 1037 -40.07 16.00 5.74
N MET A 1038 -40.50 15.30 4.67
CA MET A 1038 -41.62 15.73 3.82
C MET A 1038 -42.97 15.64 4.54
N LEU A 1039 -43.07 14.84 5.60
CA LEU A 1039 -44.28 14.66 6.40
C LEU A 1039 -44.61 15.94 7.20
N ASP A 1040 -43.59 16.63 7.71
CA ASP A 1040 -43.70 17.92 8.39
C ASP A 1040 -44.04 19.06 7.42
N LEU A 1041 -43.41 19.09 6.25
CA LEU A 1041 -43.73 20.07 5.20
C LEU A 1041 -45.18 19.91 4.72
N ALA A 1042 -45.61 18.67 4.50
CA ALA A 1042 -46.98 18.34 4.13
C ALA A 1042 -47.98 18.81 5.20
N TRP A 1043 -47.67 18.65 6.50
CA TRP A 1043 -48.53 19.14 7.58
C TRP A 1043 -48.59 20.67 7.64
N ALA A 1044 -47.44 21.34 7.60
CA ALA A 1044 -47.36 22.80 7.63
C ALA A 1044 -48.22 23.43 6.52
N LEU A 1045 -48.09 22.90 5.30
CA LEU A 1045 -48.91 23.31 4.15
C LEU A 1045 -50.40 22.97 4.33
N ALA A 1046 -50.74 21.78 4.82
CA ALA A 1046 -52.13 21.36 5.03
C ALA A 1046 -52.89 22.25 6.03
N VAL A 1047 -52.19 22.83 7.00
CA VAL A 1047 -52.74 23.79 7.97
C VAL A 1047 -52.78 25.22 7.42
N ASP A 1048 -51.74 25.67 6.71
CA ASP A 1048 -51.61 27.07 6.29
C ASP A 1048 -52.40 27.41 5.01
N LEU A 1049 -52.68 26.44 4.13
CA LEU A 1049 -53.38 26.65 2.86
C LEU A 1049 -54.85 27.15 3.03
N PRO A 1050 -55.71 26.58 3.90
CA PRO A 1050 -57.06 27.10 4.16
C PRO A 1050 -57.07 28.55 4.65
N HIS A 1051 -55.99 28.98 5.30
CA HIS A 1051 -55.83 30.32 5.88
C HIS A 1051 -55.30 31.37 4.89
N GLY A 1052 -55.02 30.97 3.64
CA GLY A 1052 -54.54 31.85 2.56
C GLY A 1052 -53.02 31.80 2.33
N GLY A 1053 -52.31 30.83 2.93
CA GLY A 1053 -50.90 30.59 2.64
C GLY A 1053 -50.65 30.10 1.20
N SER A 1054 -49.39 30.19 0.75
CA SER A 1054 -48.94 29.63 -0.53
C SER A 1054 -47.97 28.46 -0.30
N THR A 1055 -47.81 27.57 -1.28
CA THR A 1055 -46.80 26.49 -1.21
C THR A 1055 -45.38 27.03 -1.43
N GLU A 1056 -45.20 27.96 -2.37
CA GLU A 1056 -43.87 28.42 -2.80
C GLU A 1056 -43.00 29.01 -1.68
N PRO A 1057 -43.44 29.94 -0.81
CA PRO A 1057 -42.54 30.64 0.11
C PRO A 1057 -41.94 29.74 1.19
N LEU A 1058 -42.71 28.74 1.65
CA LEU A 1058 -42.27 27.78 2.65
C LEU A 1058 -41.22 26.83 2.05
N LEU A 1059 -41.49 26.30 0.85
CA LEU A 1059 -40.61 25.36 0.15
C LEU A 1059 -39.32 26.05 -0.35
N GLU A 1060 -39.40 27.26 -0.91
CA GLU A 1060 -38.25 28.10 -1.29
C GLU A 1060 -37.25 28.27 -0.14
N ALA A 1061 -37.78 28.59 1.06
CA ALA A 1061 -36.97 28.82 2.24
C ALA A 1061 -36.42 27.52 2.87
N TYR A 1062 -37.15 26.42 2.73
CA TYR A 1062 -36.69 25.09 3.14
C TYR A 1062 -35.54 24.58 2.27
N GLY A 1063 -35.59 24.78 0.96
CA GLY A 1063 -34.51 24.48 0.03
C GLY A 1063 -34.75 23.20 -0.79
N TYR A 1064 -34.00 22.12 -0.51
CA TYR A 1064 -34.16 20.86 -1.24
C TYR A 1064 -35.42 20.13 -0.76
N VAL A 1065 -36.33 19.85 -1.68
CA VAL A 1065 -37.60 19.15 -1.44
C VAL A 1065 -37.63 17.91 -2.33
N ASP A 1066 -38.21 16.81 -1.84
CA ASP A 1066 -38.58 15.67 -2.68
C ASP A 1066 -40.02 15.89 -3.14
N ASP A 1067 -40.17 16.48 -4.32
CA ASP A 1067 -41.48 16.86 -4.87
C ASP A 1067 -42.40 15.64 -5.03
N ALA A 1068 -41.85 14.47 -5.41
CA ALA A 1068 -42.62 13.25 -5.59
C ALA A 1068 -43.14 12.69 -4.25
N ALA A 1069 -42.34 12.79 -3.18
CA ALA A 1069 -42.80 12.47 -1.84
C ALA A 1069 -43.86 13.45 -1.34
N LEU A 1070 -43.66 14.75 -1.57
CA LEU A 1070 -44.56 15.80 -1.11
C LEU A 1070 -45.92 15.76 -1.82
N ASP A 1071 -45.95 15.50 -3.14
CA ASP A 1071 -47.16 15.32 -3.94
C ASP A 1071 -48.07 14.18 -3.41
N VAL A 1072 -47.49 13.16 -2.80
CA VAL A 1072 -48.24 12.04 -2.19
C VAL A 1072 -48.63 12.36 -0.74
N LEU A 1073 -47.76 12.99 0.05
CA LEU A 1073 -47.97 13.25 1.47
C LEU A 1073 -48.89 14.45 1.76
N LEU A 1074 -48.88 15.50 0.94
CA LEU A 1074 -49.70 16.69 1.13
C LEU A 1074 -51.22 16.38 1.08
N PRO A 1075 -51.76 15.62 0.10
CA PRO A 1075 -53.17 15.22 0.11
C PRO A 1075 -53.56 14.37 1.32
N LEU A 1076 -52.65 13.51 1.81
CA LEU A 1076 -52.88 12.71 3.01
C LEU A 1076 -52.87 13.58 4.29
N MET A 1077 -52.05 14.62 4.36
CA MET A 1077 -52.05 15.58 5.46
C MET A 1077 -53.24 16.55 5.42
N LEU A 1078 -53.70 16.95 4.23
CA LEU A 1078 -54.98 17.64 4.07
C LEU A 1078 -56.14 16.78 4.58
N LEU A 1079 -56.16 15.48 4.25
CA LEU A 1079 -57.16 14.54 4.76
C LEU A 1079 -57.06 14.37 6.29
N ARG A 1080 -55.86 14.24 6.87
CA ARG A 1080 -55.64 14.26 8.34
C ARG A 1080 -56.22 15.54 8.95
N ARG A 1081 -55.88 16.71 8.39
CA ARG A 1081 -56.34 18.00 8.89
C ARG A 1081 -57.87 18.14 8.79
N LEU A 1082 -58.50 17.67 7.71
CA LEU A 1082 -59.96 17.64 7.56
C LEU A 1082 -60.62 16.87 8.71
N ILE A 1083 -60.12 15.68 9.03
CA ILE A 1083 -60.60 14.87 10.15
C ILE A 1083 -60.47 15.62 11.48
N ASP A 1084 -59.33 16.30 11.70
CA ASP A 1084 -59.09 17.09 12.91
C ASP A 1084 -59.97 18.36 13.00
N THR A 1085 -60.56 18.86 11.90
CA THR A 1085 -61.46 20.04 11.96
C THR A 1085 -62.73 19.79 12.78
N VAL A 1086 -63.25 18.56 12.81
CA VAL A 1086 -64.48 18.20 13.52
C VAL A 1086 -64.35 18.38 15.05
N PRO A 1087 -63.38 17.73 15.74
CA PRO A 1087 -63.18 17.95 17.17
C PRO A 1087 -62.68 19.37 17.52
N LEU A 1088 -62.11 20.10 16.55
CA LEU A 1088 -61.69 21.50 16.73
C LEU A 1088 -62.81 22.52 16.49
N GLY A 1089 -63.97 22.11 15.98
CA GLY A 1089 -65.07 23.02 15.64
C GLY A 1089 -64.80 23.91 14.41
N LEU A 1090 -63.90 23.49 13.53
CA LEU A 1090 -63.46 24.21 12.33
C LEU A 1090 -64.09 23.68 11.03
N THR A 1091 -65.11 22.82 11.14
CA THR A 1091 -65.79 22.19 9.99
C THR A 1091 -66.30 23.21 8.98
N ASP A 1092 -66.89 24.31 9.46
CA ASP A 1092 -67.45 25.37 8.61
C ASP A 1092 -66.41 26.35 8.02
N THR A 1093 -65.14 26.22 8.41
CA THR A 1093 -64.03 27.06 7.92
C THR A 1093 -63.03 26.23 7.13
N ASP A 1094 -62.02 25.68 7.81
CA ASP A 1094 -60.97 24.85 7.24
C ASP A 1094 -61.60 23.62 6.57
N GLY A 1095 -62.58 23.00 7.23
CA GLY A 1095 -63.21 21.76 6.76
C GLY A 1095 -63.87 21.94 5.39
N GLN A 1096 -64.69 22.98 5.22
CA GLN A 1096 -65.32 23.31 3.92
C GLN A 1096 -64.30 23.64 2.82
N TRP A 1097 -63.17 24.28 3.15
CA TRP A 1097 -62.11 24.55 2.18
C TRP A 1097 -61.41 23.25 1.76
N ILE A 1098 -60.97 22.44 2.73
CA ILE A 1098 -60.22 21.21 2.49
C ILE A 1098 -61.09 20.17 1.79
N ALA A 1099 -62.34 19.98 2.21
CA ALA A 1099 -63.27 19.06 1.56
C ALA A 1099 -63.55 19.46 0.10
N ARG A 1100 -63.59 20.77 -0.22
CA ARG A 1100 -63.68 21.22 -1.62
C ARG A 1100 -62.39 20.90 -2.39
N HIS A 1101 -61.24 21.26 -1.83
CA HIS A 1101 -59.93 21.01 -2.46
C HIS A 1101 -59.67 19.52 -2.73
N LEU A 1102 -59.95 18.65 -1.76
CA LEU A 1102 -59.84 17.20 -1.93
C LEU A 1102 -60.86 16.67 -2.94
N ARG A 1103 -62.11 17.16 -2.96
CA ARG A 1103 -63.10 16.74 -3.96
C ARG A 1103 -62.68 17.07 -5.40
N ASP A 1104 -62.04 18.22 -5.59
CA ASP A 1104 -61.62 18.71 -6.91
C ASP A 1104 -60.33 18.02 -7.44
N ASN A 1105 -59.44 17.57 -6.54
CA ASN A 1105 -58.11 17.06 -6.91
C ASN A 1105 -57.84 15.58 -6.52
N HIS A 1106 -58.38 15.12 -5.39
CA HIS A 1106 -58.17 13.78 -4.82
C HIS A 1106 -59.48 13.15 -4.27
N PRO A 1107 -60.51 12.99 -5.12
CA PRO A 1107 -61.82 12.51 -4.67
C PRO A 1107 -61.78 11.08 -4.11
N ASP A 1108 -60.78 10.27 -4.49
CA ASP A 1108 -60.56 8.93 -3.95
C ASP A 1108 -60.09 8.93 -2.48
N LEU A 1109 -59.40 10.00 -2.05
CA LEU A 1109 -59.02 10.21 -0.65
C LEU A 1109 -60.19 10.74 0.19
N LEU A 1110 -60.99 11.65 -0.36
CA LEU A 1110 -62.17 12.18 0.33
C LEU A 1110 -63.20 11.08 0.60
N ALA A 1111 -63.48 10.24 -0.41
CA ALA A 1111 -64.42 9.12 -0.31
C ALA A 1111 -64.05 8.05 0.75
N LEU A 1112 -62.83 8.07 1.30
CA LEU A 1112 -62.47 7.21 2.44
C LEU A 1112 -63.18 7.63 3.73
N VAL A 1113 -63.56 8.90 3.88
CA VAL A 1113 -64.06 9.47 5.15
C VAL A 1113 -65.45 10.10 5.05
N GLU A 1114 -66.03 10.28 3.86
CA GLU A 1114 -67.36 10.88 3.67
C GLU A 1114 -68.43 10.23 4.56
N ASP A 1115 -68.47 8.88 4.60
CA ASP A 1115 -69.42 8.08 5.41
C ASP A 1115 -69.20 8.16 6.94
N ASP A 1116 -67.97 8.44 7.39
CA ASP A 1116 -67.63 8.49 8.83
C ASP A 1116 -67.68 9.96 9.37
N LEU A 1117 -67.69 10.98 8.50
CA LEU A 1117 -67.69 12.41 8.85
C LEU A 1117 -69.00 13.17 8.52
N ASP A 1118 -70.00 12.52 7.92
CA ASP A 1118 -71.28 13.13 7.47
C ASP A 1118 -71.08 14.37 6.55
N LEU A 1119 -70.20 14.27 5.54
CA LEU A 1119 -69.75 15.38 4.65
C LEU A 1119 -70.56 15.62 3.35
#